data_AF-A0A4S8YJP0-F1
#
_entry.id   AF-A0A4S8YJP0-F1
#
_cell.length_a   1.000
_cell.length_b   1.000
_cell.length_c   1.000
_cell.angle_alpha   90.00
_cell.angle_beta   90.00
_cell.angle_gamma   90.00
#
_symmetry.space_group_name_H-M   'P 1'
#
loop_
_entity.id
_entity.type
_entity.pdbx_description
1 polymer ?
#
loop_
_entity_poly.entity_id
_entity_poly.type
_entity_poly.pdbx_seq_one_letter_code
_entity_poly.pdbx_strand_id
1 'polypeptide(L)'
;MFPFVFFLSLLSNILPALSDVPPFLNSEDYQFSKYGPYPRQRFFSDLEVIAPVPNIIVPPQKGISPEKLISWAPHGDQVPIHGPQLLDAETLSVVYQAPAFDEDNFGISVQSCNGSDYLVWWSGTNIDGRAAGHFYMLNSTYHSVFNISSVGLKLADAHDIFITPDCHAVITVYEPKPFELEDFGLQDNSWLLDSYIQEIDFATDELVFQWRASDHIDLHDSLWLPQIAGENAEWQGLRKQNAWDFFHVNSVEKDWKGNFLISARHTNAIYYIDGVDGNVLWTLGGKRNQFEDLNDGYATDFSWQHHVRWVDEELTTISVFDDRNCRYIKSSDPISRGALITLDFDAMTASLKHNYRAPSHIESFRKGSMQVLPSSNVLLGFGNQPAFTEYAPNGTVLWDAHMGPVMAGYDRETADNYRSLKVNWTGTPYWSPKIAAGPTLVNATDLLDAADGSVKDWVEARNDTVYMSWNGAMELKRWMIFAAAHPLELDSLGSLFATVNKTGFETGVLVGRGENSTRFLRAVALDKDEKMMKATPILDMETGRTYEHAKDILMGDGGSWWSGEQAEQWEATVLEALEEVDSLVRLRQEWDMYRSRSEKSQIMLPAVLGLIGVFCLLAWYGRKQLIEAFEEKYAVFNPQRQGEKEYIGERTRLRDTDEEKGLDDLTKREGIRDKLQLMYSWRQ
;
A
#
# COMPACT_ATOMS: atom_id res chain seq x y z
N MET A 1 18.67 51.25 -9.45
CA MET A 1 17.82 50.85 -8.31
C MET A 1 17.03 49.62 -8.73
N PHE A 2 17.32 48.48 -8.10
CA PHE A 2 16.59 47.22 -8.25
C PHE A 2 15.12 47.39 -7.84
N PRO A 3 14.12 46.98 -8.63
CA PRO A 3 12.78 46.72 -8.11
C PRO A 3 12.72 45.26 -7.67
N PHE A 4 12.85 45.06 -6.37
CA PHE A 4 12.60 43.80 -5.68
C PHE A 4 11.12 43.79 -5.25
N VAL A 5 10.50 42.60 -5.33
CA VAL A 5 9.25 42.18 -4.66
C VAL A 5 7.92 42.53 -5.33
N PHE A 6 7.50 41.65 -6.24
CA PHE A 6 6.15 41.08 -6.22
C PHE A 6 6.28 39.56 -6.47
N PHE A 7 6.61 38.82 -5.42
CA PHE A 7 6.40 37.37 -5.36
C PHE A 7 5.29 37.13 -4.34
N LEU A 8 4.05 37.30 -4.79
CA LEU A 8 2.88 36.71 -4.16
C LEU A 8 2.46 35.57 -5.09
N SER A 9 3.21 34.46 -5.07
CA SER A 9 2.71 33.21 -5.63
C SER A 9 1.63 32.72 -4.68
N LEU A 10 0.36 32.99 -5.00
CA LEU A 10 -0.72 32.14 -4.54
C LEU A 10 -0.34 30.72 -4.99
N LEU A 11 0.03 29.86 -4.06
CA LEU A 11 -0.08 28.41 -4.25
C LEU A 11 -1.57 28.15 -4.46
N SER A 12 -2.03 28.11 -5.71
CA SER A 12 -3.31 27.52 -6.04
C SER A 12 -3.19 26.05 -5.68
N ASN A 13 -3.76 25.66 -4.55
CA ASN A 13 -4.00 24.26 -4.24
C ASN A 13 -5.00 23.74 -5.28
N ILE A 14 -4.49 23.25 -6.41
CA ILE A 14 -5.29 22.50 -7.35
C ILE A 14 -5.66 21.21 -6.63
N LEU A 15 -6.95 20.93 -6.52
CA LEU A 15 -7.41 19.68 -5.92
C LEU A 15 -6.97 18.53 -6.85
N PRO A 16 -6.19 17.55 -6.35
CA PRO A 16 -5.88 16.36 -7.13
C PRO A 16 -7.16 15.62 -7.47
N ALA A 17 -7.22 15.02 -8.66
CA ALA A 17 -8.30 14.11 -9.02
C ALA A 17 -8.04 12.74 -8.40
N LEU A 18 -9.07 12.13 -7.82
CA LEU A 18 -9.01 10.74 -7.36
C LEU A 18 -8.71 9.86 -8.59
N SER A 19 -7.51 9.29 -8.65
CA SER A 19 -7.07 8.46 -9.78
C SER A 19 -7.25 6.98 -9.50
N ASP A 20 -7.05 6.58 -8.24
CA ASP A 20 -7.39 5.26 -7.76
C ASP A 20 -8.92 5.10 -7.62
N VAL A 21 -9.44 3.95 -8.03
CA VAL A 21 -10.85 3.57 -7.83
C VAL A 21 -11.07 3.31 -6.33
N PRO A 22 -12.05 3.98 -5.70
CA PRO A 22 -12.33 3.76 -4.28
C PRO A 22 -12.91 2.35 -4.04
N PRO A 23 -12.74 1.80 -2.82
CA PRO A 23 -13.30 0.51 -2.48
C PRO A 23 -14.83 0.54 -2.51
N PHE A 24 -15.43 -0.60 -2.87
CA PHE A 24 -16.85 -0.85 -2.63
C PHE A 24 -17.11 -0.94 -1.13
N LEU A 25 -18.31 -0.54 -0.71
CA LEU A 25 -18.75 -0.60 0.69
C LEU A 25 -19.93 -1.55 0.79
N ASN A 26 -19.72 -2.71 1.41
CA ASN A 26 -20.71 -3.75 1.63
C ASN A 26 -21.59 -4.02 0.40
N SER A 27 -20.97 -4.14 -0.77
CA SER A 27 -21.68 -4.29 -2.04
C SER A 27 -22.09 -5.75 -2.29
N GLU A 28 -23.39 -6.01 -2.41
CA GLU A 28 -23.92 -7.32 -2.81
C GLU A 28 -23.58 -7.64 -4.28
N ASP A 29 -23.70 -6.65 -5.18
CA ASP A 29 -23.33 -6.77 -6.59
C ASP A 29 -21.89 -7.31 -6.76
N TYR A 30 -20.96 -6.84 -5.91
CA TYR A 30 -19.60 -7.34 -5.86
C TYR A 30 -19.54 -8.82 -5.45
N GLN A 31 -20.23 -9.22 -4.38
CA GLN A 31 -20.23 -10.61 -3.91
C GLN A 31 -20.89 -11.56 -4.92
N PHE A 32 -21.87 -11.08 -5.69
CA PHE A 32 -22.48 -11.84 -6.79
C PHE A 32 -21.70 -11.73 -8.11
N SER A 33 -20.43 -11.31 -8.07
CA SER A 33 -19.50 -11.30 -9.20
C SER A 33 -19.94 -10.43 -10.40
N LYS A 34 -20.77 -9.40 -10.18
CA LYS A 34 -21.21 -8.47 -11.25
C LYS A 34 -20.03 -7.72 -11.90
N TYR A 35 -18.97 -7.48 -11.13
CA TYR A 35 -17.74 -6.83 -11.59
C TYR A 35 -16.64 -7.84 -11.98
N GLY A 36 -17.02 -9.10 -12.15
CA GLY A 36 -16.10 -10.21 -12.44
C GLY A 36 -15.48 -10.84 -11.19
N PRO A 37 -14.66 -11.88 -11.39
CA PRO A 37 -14.08 -12.70 -10.31
C PRO A 37 -12.92 -12.04 -9.56
N TYR A 38 -12.32 -10.99 -10.13
CA TYR A 38 -11.25 -10.22 -9.51
C TYR A 38 -11.35 -8.75 -9.94
N PRO A 39 -12.21 -7.95 -9.29
CA PRO A 39 -12.32 -6.52 -9.55
C PRO A 39 -10.99 -5.82 -9.29
N ARG A 40 -10.51 -5.08 -10.29
CA ARG A 40 -9.15 -4.55 -10.34
C ARG A 40 -9.08 -3.26 -11.14
N GLN A 41 -8.00 -2.51 -10.94
CA GLN A 41 -7.69 -1.27 -11.64
C GLN A 41 -6.27 -1.30 -12.22
N ARG A 42 -6.04 -0.43 -13.20
CA ARG A 42 -4.73 -0.15 -13.79
C ARG A 42 -4.49 1.35 -13.75
N PHE A 43 -3.23 1.74 -13.83
CA PHE A 43 -2.79 3.12 -13.69
C PHE A 43 -2.22 3.64 -15.01
N PHE A 44 -2.51 4.89 -15.36
CA PHE A 44 -2.05 5.47 -16.62
C PHE A 44 -0.54 5.70 -16.64
N SER A 45 0.03 6.09 -15.51
CA SER A 45 1.46 6.32 -15.30
C SER A 45 2.26 5.02 -15.19
N ASP A 46 1.63 3.91 -14.79
CA ASP A 46 2.29 2.61 -14.68
C ASP A 46 1.34 1.45 -15.03
N LEU A 47 1.27 1.12 -16.32
CA LEU A 47 0.36 0.11 -16.86
C LEU A 47 0.66 -1.32 -16.39
N GLU A 48 1.87 -1.57 -15.87
CA GLU A 48 2.31 -2.87 -15.35
C GLU A 48 1.78 -3.14 -13.95
N VAL A 49 1.41 -2.08 -13.21
CA VAL A 49 0.84 -2.21 -11.86
C VAL A 49 -0.66 -2.47 -11.96
N ILE A 50 -1.12 -3.56 -11.33
CA ILE A 50 -2.51 -4.02 -11.37
C ILE A 50 -3.03 -4.15 -9.94
N ALA A 51 -3.75 -3.16 -9.42
CA ALA A 51 -4.23 -3.20 -8.04
C ALA A 51 -5.63 -3.83 -7.92
N PRO A 52 -5.94 -4.55 -6.83
CA PRO A 52 -7.30 -4.93 -6.52
C PRO A 52 -8.18 -3.70 -6.24
N VAL A 53 -9.49 -3.83 -6.49
CA VAL A 53 -10.50 -2.88 -6.00
C VAL A 53 -11.37 -3.61 -4.98
N PRO A 54 -11.15 -3.42 -3.67
CA PRO A 54 -11.79 -4.25 -2.66
C PRO A 54 -13.24 -3.87 -2.37
N ASN A 55 -13.94 -4.79 -1.71
CA ASN A 55 -15.21 -4.56 -1.05
C ASN A 55 -15.02 -4.65 0.46
N ILE A 56 -15.19 -3.52 1.15
CA ILE A 56 -15.07 -3.42 2.61
C ILE A 56 -16.43 -3.79 3.22
N ILE A 57 -16.47 -4.91 3.94
CA ILE A 57 -17.69 -5.43 4.59
C ILE A 57 -17.88 -4.76 5.94
N VAL A 58 -16.83 -4.75 6.76
CA VAL A 58 -16.77 -4.03 8.03
C VAL A 58 -15.62 -3.05 7.93
N PRO A 59 -15.83 -1.72 7.93
CA PRO A 59 -14.72 -0.75 7.86
C PRO A 59 -13.85 -0.80 9.13
N PRO A 60 -12.59 -0.31 9.08
CA PRO A 60 -11.71 -0.27 10.24
C PRO A 60 -12.35 0.40 11.45
N GLN A 61 -12.41 -0.33 12.57
CA GLN A 61 -12.97 0.14 13.83
C GLN A 61 -11.89 0.72 14.75
N LYS A 62 -12.33 1.43 15.81
CA LYS A 62 -11.42 1.89 16.86
C LYS A 62 -10.68 0.69 17.48
N GLY A 63 -9.36 0.79 17.57
CA GLY A 63 -8.51 -0.28 18.10
C GLY A 63 -7.89 -1.18 17.02
N ILE A 64 -8.06 -0.84 15.73
CA ILE A 64 -7.28 -1.43 14.66
C ILE A 64 -5.78 -1.27 14.92
N SER A 65 -5.02 -2.28 14.56
CA SER A 65 -3.57 -2.34 14.76
C SER A 65 -2.84 -1.31 13.90
N PRO A 66 -1.68 -0.79 14.37
CA PRO A 66 -1.00 0.36 13.76
C PRO A 66 -0.13 0.03 12.54
N GLU A 67 0.10 -1.25 12.24
CA GLU A 67 0.86 -1.69 11.08
C GLU A 67 0.27 -1.12 9.79
N LYS A 68 1.13 -0.75 8.84
CA LYS A 68 0.72 0.14 7.74
C LYS A 68 0.41 -0.57 6.43
N LEU A 69 0.79 -1.84 6.28
CA LEU A 69 0.72 -2.51 4.99
C LEU A 69 0.05 -3.89 5.11
N ILE A 70 -0.75 -4.24 4.12
CA ILE A 70 -1.37 -5.57 3.94
C ILE A 70 -0.72 -6.25 2.75
N SER A 71 -0.28 -7.50 2.90
CA SER A 71 0.24 -8.30 1.80
C SER A 71 -0.89 -8.86 0.92
N TRP A 72 -0.66 -8.84 -0.39
CA TRP A 72 -1.59 -9.35 -1.38
C TRP A 72 -0.84 -9.97 -2.57
N ALA A 73 -0.95 -11.28 -2.74
CA ALA A 73 -0.33 -12.03 -3.84
C ALA A 73 -1.40 -12.88 -4.54
N PRO A 74 -2.24 -12.25 -5.38
CA PRO A 74 -3.38 -12.94 -5.97
C PRO A 74 -2.94 -13.93 -7.02
N HIS A 75 -3.65 -15.05 -7.11
CA HIS A 75 -3.44 -16.08 -8.11
C HIS A 75 -4.77 -16.71 -8.51
N GLY A 76 -4.87 -17.17 -9.75
CA GLY A 76 -6.00 -17.95 -10.26
C GLY A 76 -6.18 -17.74 -11.75
N ASP A 77 -6.98 -18.58 -12.40
CA ASP A 77 -7.13 -18.60 -13.87
C ASP A 77 -7.59 -17.27 -14.48
N GLN A 78 -8.32 -16.46 -13.71
CA GLN A 78 -8.83 -15.14 -14.12
C GLN A 78 -8.00 -13.95 -13.59
N VAL A 79 -6.93 -14.25 -12.85
CA VAL A 79 -5.99 -13.27 -12.30
C VAL A 79 -4.86 -13.07 -13.31
N PRO A 80 -4.48 -11.83 -13.65
CA PRO A 80 -3.38 -11.61 -14.58
C PRO A 80 -2.06 -11.90 -13.84
N ILE A 81 -1.03 -12.34 -14.57
CA ILE A 81 0.30 -12.52 -13.98
C ILE A 81 0.81 -11.14 -13.54
N HIS A 82 1.10 -11.02 -12.25
CA HIS A 82 1.79 -9.87 -11.66
C HIS A 82 2.48 -10.28 -10.36
N GLY A 83 3.46 -9.49 -9.91
CA GLY A 83 4.17 -9.81 -8.69
C GLY A 83 3.35 -9.50 -7.43
N PRO A 84 3.79 -10.00 -6.26
CA PRO A 84 3.12 -9.76 -5.00
C PRO A 84 3.12 -8.28 -4.62
N GLN A 85 2.13 -7.87 -3.82
CA GLN A 85 1.84 -6.48 -3.51
C GLN A 85 1.83 -6.20 -2.02
N LEU A 86 2.14 -4.96 -1.69
CA LEU A 86 1.87 -4.34 -0.39
C LEU A 86 0.84 -3.23 -0.60
N LEU A 87 -0.29 -3.34 0.08
CA LEU A 87 -1.38 -2.38 0.06
C LEU A 87 -1.32 -1.51 1.31
N ASP A 88 -1.58 -0.22 1.18
CA ASP A 88 -1.73 0.69 2.31
C ASP A 88 -2.93 0.28 3.18
N ALA A 89 -2.73 0.10 4.49
CA ALA A 89 -3.78 -0.42 5.37
C ALA A 89 -4.91 0.59 5.64
N GLU A 90 -4.71 1.89 5.37
CA GLU A 90 -5.74 2.91 5.54
C GLU A 90 -6.65 2.99 4.31
N THR A 91 -6.07 2.89 3.12
CA THR A 91 -6.75 3.14 1.85
C THR A 91 -6.97 1.91 0.98
N LEU A 92 -6.26 0.81 1.26
CA LEU A 92 -6.12 -0.38 0.42
C LEU A 92 -5.55 -0.09 -0.99
N SER A 93 -4.97 1.09 -1.20
CA SER A 93 -4.25 1.41 -2.45
C SER A 93 -2.93 0.66 -2.49
N VAL A 94 -2.51 0.20 -3.67
CA VAL A 94 -1.19 -0.42 -3.81
C VAL A 94 -0.09 0.60 -3.50
N VAL A 95 0.91 0.18 -2.73
CA VAL A 95 2.10 0.99 -2.42
C VAL A 95 3.32 0.42 -3.13
N TYR A 96 3.38 -0.90 -3.21
CA TYR A 96 4.43 -1.62 -3.90
C TYR A 96 3.84 -2.84 -4.62
N GLN A 97 4.25 -3.04 -5.87
CA GLN A 97 4.12 -4.31 -6.60
C GLN A 97 5.52 -4.78 -6.96
N ALA A 98 5.88 -5.98 -6.50
CA ALA A 98 7.13 -6.61 -6.85
C ALA A 98 7.15 -7.05 -8.32
N PRO A 99 8.34 -7.31 -8.90
CA PRO A 99 8.44 -8.00 -10.18
C PRO A 99 7.80 -9.40 -10.12
N ALA A 100 7.17 -9.83 -11.21
CA ALA A 100 6.86 -11.23 -11.45
C ALA A 100 8.02 -11.83 -12.25
N PHE A 101 8.77 -12.74 -11.65
CA PHE A 101 9.88 -13.42 -12.34
C PHE A 101 9.39 -14.63 -13.14
N ASP A 102 8.39 -15.32 -12.63
CA ASP A 102 7.73 -16.46 -13.26
C ASP A 102 6.19 -16.32 -13.22
N GLU A 103 5.48 -17.34 -13.71
CA GLU A 103 4.02 -17.37 -13.83
C GLU A 103 3.32 -17.27 -12.47
N ASP A 104 3.79 -18.02 -11.49
CA ASP A 104 3.21 -18.08 -10.16
C ASP A 104 4.03 -17.26 -9.17
N ASN A 105 3.34 -16.46 -8.36
CA ASN A 105 3.96 -15.55 -7.40
C ASN A 105 3.18 -15.59 -6.09
N PHE A 106 3.81 -16.08 -5.03
CA PHE A 106 3.12 -16.34 -3.76
C PHE A 106 3.81 -15.67 -2.58
N GLY A 107 2.99 -15.27 -1.61
CA GLY A 107 3.39 -14.89 -0.25
C GLY A 107 4.47 -13.83 -0.18
N ILE A 108 4.10 -12.55 -0.01
CA ILE A 108 5.06 -11.50 0.36
C ILE A 108 5.03 -11.23 1.85
N SER A 109 6.20 -11.26 2.49
CA SER A 109 6.39 -10.98 3.91
C SER A 109 7.61 -10.10 4.13
N VAL A 110 7.72 -9.56 5.35
CA VAL A 110 8.92 -8.90 5.84
C VAL A 110 9.55 -9.84 6.86
N GLN A 111 10.82 -10.18 6.66
CA GLN A 111 11.60 -11.01 7.58
C GLN A 111 12.95 -10.37 7.85
N SER A 112 13.54 -10.66 9.00
CA SER A 112 14.74 -9.98 9.48
C SER A 112 15.85 -10.98 9.74
N CYS A 113 17.07 -10.62 9.36
CA CYS A 113 18.28 -11.34 9.78
C CYS A 113 19.44 -10.36 9.93
N ASN A 114 20.35 -10.63 10.87
CA ASN A 114 21.46 -9.75 11.21
C ASN A 114 21.05 -8.26 11.40
N GLY A 115 19.89 -8.04 12.04
CA GLY A 115 19.36 -6.71 12.35
C GLY A 115 18.86 -5.89 11.15
N SER A 116 18.74 -6.49 9.96
CA SER A 116 18.19 -5.84 8.76
C SER A 116 16.90 -6.53 8.32
N ASP A 117 15.95 -5.74 7.85
CA ASP A 117 14.67 -6.22 7.32
C ASP A 117 14.74 -6.42 5.81
N TYR A 118 14.05 -7.44 5.32
CA TYR A 118 13.98 -7.77 3.90
C TYR A 118 12.56 -8.13 3.49
N LEU A 119 12.20 -7.78 2.26
CA LEU A 119 11.01 -8.33 1.61
C LEU A 119 11.34 -9.70 1.04
N VAL A 120 10.50 -10.67 1.34
CA VAL A 120 10.66 -12.06 0.89
C VAL A 120 9.38 -12.51 0.19
N TRP A 121 9.50 -13.12 -0.99
CA TRP A 121 8.40 -13.83 -1.64
C TRP A 121 8.88 -14.97 -2.51
N TRP A 122 7.96 -15.86 -2.89
CA TRP A 122 8.23 -16.95 -3.81
C TRP A 122 7.78 -16.60 -5.24
N SER A 123 8.60 -16.96 -6.23
CA SER A 123 8.21 -16.96 -7.64
C SER A 123 8.67 -18.26 -8.30
N GLY A 124 7.82 -18.83 -9.15
CA GLY A 124 8.12 -20.07 -9.84
C GLY A 124 6.99 -20.51 -10.77
N THR A 125 7.01 -21.79 -11.12
CA THR A 125 6.03 -22.39 -12.03
C THR A 125 5.55 -23.74 -11.48
N ASN A 126 4.72 -24.42 -12.26
CA ASN A 126 4.26 -25.76 -11.99
C ASN A 126 5.14 -26.80 -12.73
N ILE A 127 5.89 -27.62 -11.99
CA ILE A 127 6.65 -28.74 -12.57
C ILE A 127 6.21 -30.05 -11.93
N ASP A 128 5.76 -31.01 -12.77
CA ASP A 128 5.19 -32.29 -12.33
C ASP A 128 3.95 -32.12 -11.42
N GLY A 129 3.13 -31.08 -11.65
CA GLY A 129 1.92 -30.82 -10.88
C GLY A 129 2.14 -30.02 -9.59
N ARG A 130 3.33 -29.46 -9.36
CA ARG A 130 3.74 -28.86 -8.08
C ARG A 130 4.41 -27.50 -8.27
N ALA A 131 4.23 -26.63 -7.28
CA ALA A 131 4.98 -25.38 -7.19
C ALA A 131 6.48 -25.70 -7.06
N ALA A 132 7.27 -25.21 -7.99
CA ALA A 132 8.72 -25.40 -8.03
C ALA A 132 9.36 -24.08 -8.46
N GLY A 133 10.17 -23.48 -7.59
CA GLY A 133 10.66 -22.13 -7.81
C GLY A 133 11.71 -21.67 -6.80
N HIS A 134 11.69 -20.37 -6.58
CA HIS A 134 12.72 -19.63 -5.86
C HIS A 134 12.10 -18.62 -4.92
N PHE A 135 12.69 -18.47 -3.73
CA PHE A 135 12.42 -17.33 -2.86
C PHE A 135 13.36 -16.18 -3.18
N TYR A 136 12.80 -14.99 -3.36
CA TYR A 136 13.53 -13.76 -3.64
C TYR A 136 13.52 -12.88 -2.41
N MET A 137 14.69 -12.33 -2.08
CA MET A 137 14.89 -11.46 -0.92
C MET A 137 15.43 -10.10 -1.36
N LEU A 138 14.71 -9.01 -1.05
CA LEU A 138 15.09 -7.64 -1.39
C LEU A 138 15.35 -6.80 -0.14
N ASN A 139 16.32 -5.89 -0.23
CA ASN A 139 16.54 -4.87 0.81
C ASN A 139 15.56 -3.69 0.67
N SER A 140 15.63 -2.72 1.59
CA SER A 140 14.78 -1.50 1.61
C SER A 140 14.91 -0.60 0.38
N THR A 141 15.96 -0.77 -0.42
CA THR A 141 16.12 -0.08 -1.70
C THR A 141 15.61 -0.89 -2.90
N TYR A 142 15.05 -2.08 -2.67
CA TYR A 142 14.56 -3.04 -3.66
C TYR A 142 15.63 -3.67 -4.56
N HIS A 143 16.89 -3.69 -4.12
CA HIS A 143 17.92 -4.52 -4.73
C HIS A 143 17.80 -5.95 -4.21
N SER A 144 17.92 -6.92 -5.12
CA SER A 144 17.97 -8.34 -4.75
C SER A 144 19.25 -8.65 -4.03
N VAL A 145 19.11 -9.34 -2.90
CA VAL A 145 20.20 -9.73 -2.01
C VAL A 145 20.42 -11.24 -2.13
N PHE A 146 19.34 -12.02 -2.13
CA PHE A 146 19.41 -13.48 -2.25
C PHE A 146 18.31 -14.02 -3.18
N ASN A 147 18.63 -15.14 -3.83
CA ASN A 147 17.73 -16.00 -4.58
C ASN A 147 17.93 -17.43 -4.07
N ILE A 148 16.92 -17.98 -3.41
CA ILE A 148 17.03 -19.18 -2.58
C ILE A 148 16.21 -20.31 -3.20
N SER A 149 16.81 -21.48 -3.36
CA SER A 149 16.12 -22.73 -3.70
C SER A 149 16.72 -23.90 -2.93
N SER A 150 16.20 -25.11 -3.14
CA SER A 150 16.69 -26.30 -2.44
C SER A 150 18.10 -26.73 -2.87
N VAL A 151 18.84 -27.34 -1.96
CA VAL A 151 20.19 -27.87 -2.20
C VAL A 151 20.11 -29.37 -2.41
N GLY A 152 20.54 -29.85 -3.59
CA GLY A 152 20.57 -31.29 -3.92
C GLY A 152 19.21 -31.95 -4.17
N LEU A 153 18.12 -31.18 -4.12
CA LEU A 153 16.76 -31.58 -4.52
C LEU A 153 16.32 -30.73 -5.72
N LYS A 154 15.06 -30.89 -6.18
CA LYS A 154 14.58 -30.25 -7.41
C LYS A 154 14.57 -28.71 -7.34
N LEU A 155 13.60 -28.11 -6.66
CA LEU A 155 13.47 -26.66 -6.40
C LEU A 155 12.68 -26.46 -5.10
N ALA A 156 12.79 -25.28 -4.50
CA ALA A 156 11.97 -24.91 -3.34
C ALA A 156 10.49 -24.85 -3.73
N ASP A 157 9.64 -25.33 -2.82
CA ASP A 157 8.20 -25.18 -2.98
C ASP A 157 7.71 -23.86 -2.38
N ALA A 158 6.48 -23.47 -2.71
CA ALA A 158 5.94 -22.16 -2.38
C ALA A 158 5.36 -22.03 -0.96
N HIS A 159 5.22 -23.12 -0.21
CA HIS A 159 4.39 -23.12 0.99
C HIS A 159 4.98 -22.28 2.11
N ASP A 160 6.29 -22.35 2.34
CA ASP A 160 6.90 -21.55 3.39
C ASP A 160 8.41 -21.31 3.26
N ILE A 161 8.81 -20.18 3.83
CA ILE A 161 10.20 -19.83 4.11
C ILE A 161 10.25 -19.10 5.46
N PHE A 162 11.17 -19.53 6.33
CA PHE A 162 11.50 -18.86 7.57
C PHE A 162 12.97 -18.44 7.57
N ILE A 163 13.22 -17.15 7.77
CA ILE A 163 14.57 -16.61 7.86
C ILE A 163 15.00 -16.53 9.32
N THR A 164 16.09 -17.21 9.66
CA THR A 164 16.63 -17.20 11.01
C THR A 164 17.37 -15.88 11.29
N PRO A 165 17.54 -15.48 12.57
CA PRO A 165 18.34 -14.31 12.94
C PRO A 165 19.78 -14.36 12.42
N ASP A 166 20.34 -15.56 12.27
CA ASP A 166 21.69 -15.84 11.76
C ASP A 166 21.77 -15.89 10.23
N CYS A 167 20.71 -15.47 9.52
CA CYS A 167 20.65 -15.42 8.06
C CYS A 167 20.76 -16.82 7.41
N HIS A 168 20.04 -17.80 7.95
CA HIS A 168 19.73 -19.04 7.23
C HIS A 168 18.28 -18.99 6.71
N ALA A 169 18.01 -19.65 5.58
CA ALA A 169 16.64 -19.94 5.16
C ALA A 169 16.26 -21.36 5.53
N VAL A 170 15.13 -21.48 6.21
CA VAL A 170 14.42 -22.74 6.42
C VAL A 170 13.27 -22.80 5.43
N ILE A 171 13.34 -23.72 4.47
CA ILE A 171 12.38 -23.85 3.38
C ILE A 171 11.72 -25.22 3.39
N THR A 172 10.52 -25.28 2.82
CA THR A 172 9.86 -26.54 2.47
C THR A 172 10.25 -26.97 1.06
N VAL A 173 10.32 -28.28 0.83
CA VAL A 173 10.60 -28.89 -0.48
C VAL A 173 9.77 -30.15 -0.65
N TYR A 174 9.24 -30.38 -1.86
CA TYR A 174 8.56 -31.63 -2.20
C TYR A 174 9.33 -32.41 -3.27
N GLU A 175 9.58 -33.69 -3.02
CA GLU A 175 10.32 -34.56 -3.95
C GLU A 175 9.54 -35.85 -4.22
N PRO A 176 9.08 -36.08 -5.47
CA PRO A 176 8.40 -37.32 -5.83
C PRO A 176 9.39 -38.46 -6.02
N LYS A 177 9.16 -39.59 -5.35
CA LYS A 177 10.05 -40.77 -5.38
C LYS A 177 9.27 -42.07 -5.53
N PRO A 178 9.83 -43.10 -6.20
CA PRO A 178 9.28 -44.45 -6.16
C PRO A 178 9.20 -44.94 -4.71
N PHE A 179 8.10 -45.58 -4.34
CA PHE A 179 7.87 -46.07 -2.97
C PHE A 179 6.96 -47.30 -2.97
N GLU A 180 7.18 -48.21 -2.03
CA GLU A 180 6.35 -49.41 -1.80
C GLU A 180 5.07 -49.01 -1.05
N LEU A 181 3.93 -49.13 -1.72
CA LEU A 181 2.63 -48.61 -1.26
C LEU A 181 1.51 -49.66 -1.35
N GLU A 182 1.87 -50.94 -1.30
CA GLU A 182 0.95 -52.08 -1.39
C GLU A 182 -0.04 -52.09 -0.23
N ASP A 183 0.40 -51.70 0.97
CA ASP A 183 -0.45 -51.56 2.17
C ASP A 183 -1.53 -50.48 2.01
N PHE A 184 -1.36 -49.58 1.05
CA PHE A 184 -2.32 -48.56 0.66
C PHE A 184 -3.08 -48.93 -0.62
N GLY A 185 -3.02 -50.18 -1.07
CA GLY A 185 -3.77 -50.70 -2.22
C GLY A 185 -3.24 -50.24 -3.59
N LEU A 186 -2.00 -49.74 -3.64
CA LEU A 186 -1.32 -49.40 -4.90
C LEU A 186 -0.39 -50.54 -5.35
N GLN A 187 -0.04 -50.58 -6.63
CA GLN A 187 0.78 -51.66 -7.23
C GLN A 187 2.26 -51.28 -7.32
N ASP A 188 3.12 -52.22 -7.72
CA ASP A 188 4.52 -51.98 -8.09
C ASP A 188 4.66 -50.77 -9.05
N ASN A 189 5.66 -49.91 -8.82
CA ASN A 189 5.92 -48.61 -9.47
C ASN A 189 5.05 -47.44 -9.01
N SER A 190 4.55 -47.47 -7.78
CA SER A 190 3.89 -46.33 -7.14
C SER A 190 4.87 -45.24 -6.71
N TRP A 191 4.35 -44.03 -6.51
CA TRP A 191 5.11 -42.82 -6.23
C TRP A 191 4.59 -42.13 -4.98
N LEU A 192 5.47 -41.84 -4.04
CA LEU A 192 5.23 -40.99 -2.88
C LEU A 192 5.72 -39.58 -3.20
N LEU A 193 4.92 -38.57 -2.89
CA LEU A 193 5.38 -37.20 -2.83
C LEU A 193 5.80 -36.93 -1.39
N ASP A 194 7.10 -36.83 -1.18
CA ASP A 194 7.66 -36.73 0.16
C ASP A 194 8.01 -35.29 0.48
N SER A 195 7.85 -34.93 1.75
CA SER A 195 8.01 -33.57 2.25
C SER A 195 9.37 -33.46 2.95
N TYR A 196 10.11 -32.42 2.58
CA TYR A 196 11.41 -32.10 3.15
C TYR A 196 11.38 -30.72 3.76
N ILE A 197 12.22 -30.55 4.77
CA ILE A 197 12.61 -29.25 5.31
C ILE A 197 14.11 -29.15 5.13
N GLN A 198 14.58 -28.04 4.58
CA GLN A 198 16.00 -27.73 4.47
C GLN A 198 16.31 -26.42 5.19
N GLU A 199 17.40 -26.40 5.95
CA GLU A 199 18.03 -25.18 6.42
C GLU A 199 19.29 -24.93 5.59
N ILE A 200 19.39 -23.73 5.02
CA ILE A 200 20.45 -23.35 4.08
C ILE A 200 21.09 -22.05 4.58
N ASP A 201 22.41 -22.00 4.66
CA ASP A 201 23.16 -20.81 5.02
C ASP A 201 23.33 -19.88 3.81
N PHE A 202 22.90 -18.62 3.94
CA PHE A 202 22.99 -17.62 2.88
C PHE A 202 24.41 -17.24 2.48
N ALA A 203 25.37 -17.31 3.40
CA ALA A 203 26.73 -16.88 3.14
C ALA A 203 27.50 -17.91 2.29
N THR A 204 27.14 -19.18 2.41
CA THR A 204 27.88 -20.31 1.85
C THR A 204 27.10 -21.08 0.78
N ASP A 205 25.78 -20.88 0.69
CA ASP A 205 24.85 -21.71 -0.08
C ASP A 205 24.93 -23.20 0.31
N GLU A 206 25.38 -23.49 1.54
CA GLU A 206 25.54 -24.86 2.04
C GLU A 206 24.30 -25.32 2.82
N LEU A 207 23.99 -26.61 2.68
CA LEU A 207 22.95 -27.29 3.44
C LEU A 207 23.42 -27.49 4.88
N VAL A 208 22.71 -26.86 5.83
CA VAL A 208 22.97 -26.97 7.27
C VAL A 208 22.23 -28.17 7.87
N PHE A 209 20.96 -28.34 7.50
CA PHE A 209 20.10 -29.40 8.00
C PHE A 209 19.10 -29.85 6.95
N GLN A 210 18.75 -31.13 6.95
CA GLN A 210 17.67 -31.67 6.14
C GLN A 210 16.87 -32.69 6.94
N TRP A 211 15.55 -32.54 6.92
CA TRP A 211 14.61 -33.50 7.47
C TRP A 211 13.67 -34.01 6.40
N ARG A 212 13.30 -35.29 6.47
CA ARG A 212 12.48 -35.98 5.47
C ARG A 212 11.32 -36.68 6.16
N ALA A 213 10.08 -36.32 5.81
CA ALA A 213 8.90 -36.81 6.53
C ALA A 213 8.81 -38.35 6.58
N SER A 214 9.05 -39.06 5.47
CA SER A 214 8.91 -40.52 5.45
C SER A 214 9.91 -41.28 6.32
N ASP A 215 11.00 -40.65 6.76
CA ASP A 215 12.00 -41.28 7.63
C ASP A 215 11.55 -41.27 9.11
N HIS A 216 10.58 -40.42 9.45
CA HIS A 216 10.16 -40.15 10.82
C HIS A 216 8.66 -40.36 11.08
N ILE A 217 7.81 -40.26 10.04
CA ILE A 217 6.35 -40.29 10.15
C ILE A 217 5.80 -41.50 9.40
N ASP A 218 4.92 -42.25 10.09
CA ASP A 218 4.24 -43.40 9.51
C ASP A 218 3.22 -42.93 8.45
N LEU A 219 3.27 -43.50 7.25
CA LEU A 219 2.34 -43.17 6.17
C LEU A 219 0.87 -43.47 6.57
N HIS A 220 0.64 -44.41 7.49
CA HIS A 220 -0.69 -44.69 8.04
C HIS A 220 -1.25 -43.56 8.89
N ASP A 221 -0.45 -42.58 9.29
CA ASP A 221 -0.94 -41.40 10.01
C ASP A 221 -1.70 -40.45 9.07
N SER A 222 -1.50 -40.57 7.75
CA SER A 222 -2.21 -39.76 6.75
C SER A 222 -3.73 -39.99 6.79
N LEU A 223 -4.47 -38.90 6.66
CA LEU A 223 -5.90 -38.84 6.47
C LEU A 223 -6.26 -38.62 4.99
N TRP A 224 -5.28 -38.24 4.16
CA TRP A 224 -5.40 -38.16 2.72
C TRP A 224 -4.98 -39.49 2.09
N LEU A 225 -5.91 -40.43 1.93
CA LEU A 225 -5.60 -41.73 1.32
C LEU A 225 -5.65 -41.66 -0.22
N PRO A 226 -4.85 -42.46 -0.95
CA PRO A 226 -4.81 -42.45 -2.41
C PRO A 226 -6.17 -42.61 -3.10
N GLN A 227 -7.11 -43.32 -2.47
CA GLN A 227 -8.43 -43.62 -3.01
C GLN A 227 -9.40 -42.42 -2.95
N ILE A 228 -9.14 -41.45 -2.07
CA ILE A 228 -10.09 -40.36 -1.75
C ILE A 228 -10.35 -39.46 -2.97
N ALA A 229 -9.36 -39.32 -3.83
CA ALA A 229 -9.41 -38.40 -4.94
C ALA A 229 -10.24 -38.95 -6.15
N GLY A 230 -10.45 -40.28 -6.24
CA GLY A 230 -11.20 -40.95 -7.33
C GLY A 230 -10.39 -41.11 -8.63
N GLU A 231 -10.70 -42.10 -9.50
CA GLU A 231 -9.87 -42.67 -10.58
C GLU A 231 -9.13 -41.70 -11.55
N ASN A 232 -9.50 -40.41 -11.61
CA ASN A 232 -8.88 -39.40 -12.48
C ASN A 232 -8.22 -38.23 -11.73
N ALA A 233 -8.03 -38.35 -10.42
CA ALA A 233 -7.58 -37.23 -9.61
C ALA A 233 -6.08 -37.18 -9.37
N GLU A 234 -5.63 -35.99 -9.03
CA GLU A 234 -4.26 -35.70 -8.64
C GLU A 234 -3.89 -36.48 -7.35
N TRP A 235 -2.60 -36.72 -7.12
CA TRP A 235 -2.04 -37.23 -5.85
C TRP A 235 -2.39 -38.68 -5.46
N GLN A 236 -2.61 -39.57 -6.43
CA GLN A 236 -2.92 -41.00 -6.18
C GLN A 236 -1.71 -41.92 -6.03
N GLY A 237 -0.52 -41.45 -6.37
CA GLY A 237 0.69 -42.25 -6.36
C GLY A 237 0.87 -43.18 -7.55
N LEU A 238 0.05 -43.10 -8.60
CA LEU A 238 0.16 -44.02 -9.75
C LEU A 238 1.32 -43.68 -10.72
N ARG A 239 1.80 -42.43 -10.70
CA ARG A 239 2.87 -41.89 -11.55
C ARG A 239 3.58 -40.76 -10.82
N LYS A 240 4.77 -40.37 -11.32
CA LYS A 240 5.55 -39.26 -10.75
C LYS A 240 4.76 -37.94 -10.65
N GLN A 241 4.00 -37.57 -11.68
CA GLN A 241 3.25 -36.30 -11.73
C GLN A 241 2.03 -36.26 -10.81
N ASN A 242 1.56 -37.43 -10.34
CA ASN A 242 0.46 -37.53 -9.40
C ASN A 242 0.88 -38.33 -8.17
N ALA A 243 2.15 -38.23 -7.77
CA ALA A 243 2.69 -38.90 -6.59
C ALA A 243 1.83 -38.62 -5.35
N TRP A 244 1.63 -39.63 -4.50
CA TRP A 244 0.75 -39.56 -3.34
C TRP A 244 1.37 -38.66 -2.27
N ASP A 245 0.69 -37.57 -1.97
CA ASP A 245 1.10 -36.63 -0.94
C ASP A 245 0.50 -37.04 0.40
N PHE A 246 1.28 -37.77 1.19
CA PHE A 246 0.80 -38.34 2.45
C PHE A 246 0.89 -37.34 3.62
N PHE A 247 1.79 -36.35 3.54
CA PHE A 247 2.16 -35.48 4.67
C PHE A 247 1.73 -34.03 4.47
N HIS A 248 2.07 -33.45 3.31
CA HIS A 248 1.75 -32.07 2.93
C HIS A 248 2.20 -31.02 3.96
N VAL A 249 3.53 -30.82 4.08
CA VAL A 249 4.09 -29.74 4.91
C VAL A 249 3.71 -28.36 4.35
N ASN A 250 3.15 -27.48 5.17
CA ASN A 250 2.67 -26.18 4.68
C ASN A 250 3.07 -24.97 5.54
N SER A 251 3.73 -25.21 6.67
CA SER A 251 4.47 -24.18 7.39
C SER A 251 5.63 -24.76 8.18
N VAL A 252 6.69 -23.97 8.34
CA VAL A 252 7.86 -24.27 9.16
C VAL A 252 8.35 -23.00 9.85
N GLU A 253 8.72 -23.11 11.12
CA GLU A 253 9.41 -22.09 11.90
C GLU A 253 10.54 -22.74 12.69
N LYS A 254 11.71 -22.10 12.72
CA LYS A 254 12.83 -22.54 13.57
C LYS A 254 12.95 -21.61 14.78
N ASP A 255 12.95 -22.18 15.97
CA ASP A 255 13.03 -21.41 17.21
C ASP A 255 14.46 -21.21 17.71
N TRP A 256 14.60 -20.46 18.80
CA TRP A 256 15.88 -20.15 19.42
C TRP A 256 16.57 -21.35 20.10
N LYS A 257 15.86 -22.46 20.34
CA LYS A 257 16.45 -23.74 20.80
C LYS A 257 17.07 -24.51 19.63
N GLY A 258 16.82 -24.07 18.40
CA GLY A 258 17.27 -24.71 17.17
C GLY A 258 16.30 -25.76 16.63
N ASN A 259 15.11 -25.89 17.21
CA ASN A 259 14.12 -26.90 16.83
C ASN A 259 13.13 -26.34 15.81
N PHE A 260 12.41 -27.23 15.14
CA PHE A 260 11.48 -26.87 14.07
C PHE A 260 10.02 -27.15 14.49
N LEU A 261 9.17 -26.13 14.40
CA LEU A 261 7.73 -26.26 14.50
C LEU A 261 7.14 -26.34 13.09
N ILE A 262 6.45 -27.44 12.78
CA ILE A 262 5.95 -27.71 11.44
C ILE A 262 4.47 -28.08 11.43
N SER A 263 3.77 -27.67 10.37
CA SER A 263 2.38 -28.04 10.12
C SER A 263 2.29 -29.00 8.96
N ALA A 264 1.55 -30.10 9.15
CA ALA A 264 1.28 -31.08 8.13
C ALA A 264 -0.23 -31.19 7.89
N ARG A 265 -0.65 -30.79 6.70
CA ARG A 265 -2.07 -30.68 6.34
C ARG A 265 -2.73 -32.05 6.28
N HIS A 266 -2.04 -33.07 5.77
CA HIS A 266 -2.66 -34.37 5.48
C HIS A 266 -2.67 -35.33 6.65
N THR A 267 -1.98 -35.01 7.75
CA THR A 267 -2.10 -35.75 9.02
C THR A 267 -2.98 -35.04 10.05
N ASN A 268 -3.47 -33.83 9.73
CA ASN A 268 -4.13 -32.91 10.67
C ASN A 268 -3.31 -32.71 11.95
N ALA A 269 -2.00 -32.59 11.83
CA ALA A 269 -1.10 -32.57 12.98
C ALA A 269 -0.01 -31.49 12.86
N ILE A 270 0.45 -31.08 14.03
CA ILE A 270 1.57 -30.17 14.25
C ILE A 270 2.67 -30.98 14.92
N TYR A 271 3.89 -30.87 14.40
CA TYR A 271 5.05 -31.58 14.91
C TYR A 271 6.11 -30.60 15.36
N TYR A 272 6.76 -30.94 16.46
CA TYR A 272 7.95 -30.24 16.93
C TYR A 272 9.14 -31.19 16.83
N ILE A 273 10.15 -30.78 16.09
CA ILE A 273 11.25 -31.63 15.64
C ILE A 273 12.54 -31.12 16.23
N ASP A 274 13.33 -32.05 16.77
CA ASP A 274 14.69 -31.77 17.24
C ASP A 274 15.60 -31.36 16.08
N GLY A 275 16.25 -30.21 16.21
CA GLY A 275 17.08 -29.66 15.14
C GLY A 275 18.46 -30.29 14.98
N VAL A 276 18.81 -31.29 15.81
CA VAL A 276 20.10 -31.98 15.76
C VAL A 276 19.96 -33.34 15.09
N ASP A 277 19.00 -34.15 15.54
CA ASP A 277 18.84 -35.52 15.06
C ASP A 277 17.54 -35.78 14.29
N GLY A 278 16.65 -34.79 14.20
CA GLY A 278 15.40 -34.88 13.45
C GLY A 278 14.29 -35.68 14.15
N ASN A 279 14.48 -36.08 15.41
CA ASN A 279 13.44 -36.78 16.16
C ASN A 279 12.23 -35.90 16.41
N VAL A 280 11.03 -36.47 16.31
CA VAL A 280 9.78 -35.81 16.70
C VAL A 280 9.72 -35.76 18.22
N LEU A 281 9.83 -34.56 18.79
CA LEU A 281 9.78 -34.31 20.23
C LEU A 281 8.35 -34.43 20.77
N TRP A 282 7.38 -33.86 20.06
CA TRP A 282 5.96 -34.04 20.36
C TRP A 282 5.07 -33.87 19.13
N THR A 283 3.84 -34.35 19.23
CA THR A 283 2.79 -34.24 18.20
C THR A 283 1.49 -33.74 18.81
N LEU A 284 0.92 -32.68 18.22
CA LEU A 284 -0.39 -32.13 18.57
C LEU A 284 -1.37 -32.38 17.42
N GLY A 285 -2.56 -32.89 17.73
CA GLY A 285 -3.58 -33.24 16.75
C GLY A 285 -3.32 -34.56 16.01
N GLY A 286 -4.18 -34.86 15.04
CA GLY A 286 -4.08 -36.06 14.21
C GLY A 286 -4.19 -37.40 14.97
N LYS A 287 -3.78 -38.49 14.32
CA LYS A 287 -3.89 -39.86 14.88
C LYS A 287 -2.91 -40.13 16.04
N ARG A 288 -1.88 -39.30 16.18
CA ARG A 288 -0.77 -39.47 17.15
C ARG A 288 -0.72 -38.35 18.20
N ASN A 289 -1.83 -37.65 18.41
CA ASN A 289 -1.91 -36.57 19.40
C ASN A 289 -1.42 -37.03 20.79
N GLN A 290 -0.56 -36.23 21.41
CA GLN A 290 0.02 -36.51 22.73
C GLN A 290 -0.53 -35.63 23.85
N PHE A 291 -1.39 -34.66 23.54
CA PHE A 291 -1.89 -33.68 24.50
C PHE A 291 -3.35 -33.95 24.87
N GLU A 292 -3.67 -33.95 26.16
CA GLU A 292 -5.06 -33.93 26.63
C GLU A 292 -5.69 -32.57 26.34
N ASP A 293 -6.82 -32.58 25.64
CA ASP A 293 -7.56 -31.37 25.29
C ASP A 293 -8.42 -30.87 26.46
N LEU A 294 -8.30 -29.59 26.81
CA LEU A 294 -9.04 -28.96 27.92
C LEU A 294 -10.25 -28.12 27.46
N ASN A 295 -10.65 -28.21 26.20
CA ASN A 295 -11.63 -27.34 25.54
C ASN A 295 -12.59 -28.13 24.63
N ASP A 296 -13.06 -29.29 25.08
CA ASP A 296 -14.03 -30.13 24.36
C ASP A 296 -13.60 -30.51 22.93
N GLY A 297 -12.29 -30.68 22.73
CA GLY A 297 -11.66 -31.01 21.44
C GLY A 297 -11.20 -29.79 20.66
N TYR A 298 -11.67 -28.57 20.98
CA TYR A 298 -11.40 -27.40 20.14
C TYR A 298 -9.92 -26.93 20.14
N ALA A 299 -9.05 -27.46 21.01
CA ALA A 299 -7.62 -27.20 20.99
C ALA A 299 -6.83 -28.19 20.12
N THR A 300 -7.43 -29.35 19.78
CA THR A 300 -6.74 -30.48 19.11
C THR A 300 -7.47 -30.99 17.86
N ASP A 301 -8.69 -30.54 17.60
CA ASP A 301 -9.56 -30.95 16.48
C ASP A 301 -9.36 -30.18 15.17
N PHE A 302 -8.35 -29.30 15.11
CA PHE A 302 -8.05 -28.58 13.88
C PHE A 302 -7.78 -29.55 12.73
N SER A 303 -8.12 -29.15 11.50
CA SER A 303 -8.00 -30.02 10.34
C SER A 303 -7.66 -29.26 9.08
N TRP A 304 -6.80 -29.87 8.27
CA TRP A 304 -6.27 -29.30 7.03
C TRP A 304 -5.59 -27.94 7.25
N GLN A 305 -5.07 -27.73 8.46
CA GLN A 305 -4.60 -26.45 8.99
C GLN A 305 -3.35 -25.92 8.27
N HIS A 306 -3.16 -24.60 8.31
CA HIS A 306 -2.01 -23.88 7.76
C HIS A 306 -1.42 -22.89 8.77
N HIS A 307 -0.23 -22.39 8.42
CA HIS A 307 0.43 -21.24 9.05
C HIS A 307 0.50 -21.32 10.58
N VAL A 308 1.15 -22.38 11.06
CA VAL A 308 1.42 -22.57 12.48
C VAL A 308 2.66 -21.77 12.86
N ARG A 309 2.55 -20.96 13.92
CA ARG A 309 3.63 -20.11 14.43
C ARG A 309 3.68 -20.13 15.96
N TRP A 310 4.88 -20.01 16.51
CA TRP A 310 5.04 -19.63 17.92
C TRP A 310 4.56 -18.18 18.11
N VAL A 311 3.96 -17.92 19.27
CA VAL A 311 3.42 -16.59 19.62
C VAL A 311 4.19 -15.98 20.80
N ASP A 312 4.89 -16.80 21.57
CA ASP A 312 5.64 -16.40 22.76
C ASP A 312 7.07 -16.94 22.75
N GLU A 313 7.96 -16.28 23.50
CA GLU A 313 9.38 -16.68 23.60
C GLU A 313 9.55 -17.94 24.45
N GLU A 314 8.60 -18.18 25.36
CA GLU A 314 8.53 -19.38 26.20
C GLU A 314 8.25 -20.66 25.39
N LEU A 315 7.80 -20.54 24.14
CA LEU A 315 7.43 -21.64 23.26
C LEU A 315 6.31 -22.49 23.87
N THR A 316 5.28 -21.82 24.39
CA THR A 316 4.10 -22.45 25.01
C THR A 316 2.81 -22.13 24.30
N THR A 317 2.76 -21.08 23.47
CA THR A 317 1.56 -20.69 22.74
C THR A 317 1.80 -20.70 21.24
N ILE A 318 0.93 -21.37 20.50
CA ILE A 318 0.93 -21.40 19.04
C ILE A 318 -0.32 -20.76 18.46
N SER A 319 -0.17 -20.07 17.32
CA SER A 319 -1.29 -19.67 16.46
C SER A 319 -1.45 -20.66 15.32
N VAL A 320 -2.68 -21.01 14.99
CA VAL A 320 -3.03 -21.96 13.93
C VAL A 320 -4.14 -21.36 13.07
N PHE A 321 -3.96 -21.34 11.74
CA PHE A 321 -5.08 -21.16 10.83
C PHE A 321 -5.71 -22.52 10.56
N ASP A 322 -6.91 -22.74 11.08
CA ASP A 322 -7.65 -23.99 10.96
C ASP A 322 -8.67 -23.86 9.83
N ASP A 323 -8.31 -24.40 8.66
CA ASP A 323 -9.16 -24.43 7.47
C ASP A 323 -10.50 -25.10 7.75
N ARG A 324 -10.49 -26.20 8.53
CA ARG A 324 -11.62 -27.09 8.85
C ARG A 324 -12.28 -27.77 7.65
N ASN A 325 -11.70 -27.64 6.46
CA ASN A 325 -12.32 -28.13 5.24
C ASN A 325 -11.31 -28.62 4.22
N CYS A 326 -11.73 -29.56 3.37
CA CYS A 326 -10.99 -29.95 2.17
C CYS A 326 -11.98 -30.37 1.07
N ARG A 327 -11.54 -30.34 -0.19
CA ARG A 327 -12.41 -30.61 -1.35
C ARG A 327 -13.13 -31.96 -1.33
N TYR A 328 -12.52 -32.99 -0.75
CA TYR A 328 -12.97 -34.38 -0.89
C TYR A 328 -13.52 -35.01 0.39
N ILE A 329 -13.20 -34.45 1.56
CA ILE A 329 -13.63 -34.95 2.87
C ILE A 329 -14.45 -33.84 3.52
N LYS A 330 -15.76 -34.08 3.63
CA LYS A 330 -16.70 -33.10 4.19
C LYS A 330 -16.56 -33.02 5.71
N SER A 331 -16.38 -31.82 6.23
CA SER A 331 -16.48 -31.51 7.66
C SER A 331 -17.92 -31.21 8.06
N SER A 332 -18.29 -31.53 9.31
CA SER A 332 -19.55 -31.11 9.92
C SER A 332 -19.54 -29.65 10.38
N ASP A 333 -18.36 -29.04 10.53
CA ASP A 333 -18.16 -27.62 10.82
C ASP A 333 -17.05 -27.08 9.90
N PRO A 334 -17.37 -26.76 8.63
CA PRO A 334 -16.39 -26.38 7.61
C PRO A 334 -15.93 -24.91 7.68
N ILE A 335 -16.45 -24.14 8.64
CA ILE A 335 -16.15 -22.71 8.75
C ILE A 335 -14.75 -22.54 9.31
N SER A 336 -13.89 -21.85 8.57
CA SER A 336 -12.49 -21.66 8.97
C SER A 336 -12.38 -20.78 10.22
N ARG A 337 -11.30 -20.96 10.97
CA ARG A 337 -11.00 -20.17 12.17
C ARG A 337 -9.52 -19.94 12.37
N GLY A 338 -9.18 -18.93 13.16
CA GLY A 338 -7.90 -18.86 13.86
C GLY A 338 -8.03 -19.51 15.25
N ALA A 339 -7.07 -20.33 15.63
CA ALA A 339 -6.98 -20.91 16.96
C ALA A 339 -5.69 -20.47 17.64
N LEU A 340 -5.81 -19.94 18.86
CA LEU A 340 -4.67 -19.66 19.72
C LEU A 340 -4.63 -20.73 20.81
N ILE A 341 -3.62 -21.59 20.78
CA ILE A 341 -3.54 -22.79 21.61
C ILE A 341 -2.33 -22.68 22.54
N THR A 342 -2.54 -22.90 23.83
CA THR A 342 -1.49 -22.96 24.85
C THR A 342 -1.24 -24.40 25.25
N LEU A 343 0.03 -24.78 25.33
CA LEU A 343 0.53 -26.10 25.64
C LEU A 343 1.16 -26.11 27.03
N ASP A 344 0.80 -27.11 27.83
CA ASP A 344 1.48 -27.44 29.08
C ASP A 344 2.22 -28.76 28.86
N PHE A 345 3.55 -28.71 28.84
CA PHE A 345 4.40 -29.88 28.58
C PHE A 345 4.60 -30.76 29.82
N ASP A 346 4.38 -30.23 31.02
CA ASP A 346 4.50 -31.03 32.25
C ASP A 346 3.23 -31.89 32.44
N ALA A 347 2.07 -31.30 32.19
CA ALA A 347 0.78 -31.99 32.23
C ALA A 347 0.46 -32.72 30.91
N MET A 348 1.18 -32.40 29.82
CA MET A 348 0.85 -32.80 28.45
C MET A 348 -0.61 -32.46 28.11
N THR A 349 -0.99 -31.19 28.30
CA THR A 349 -2.34 -30.69 27.99
C THR A 349 -2.30 -29.56 26.96
N ALA A 350 -3.36 -29.43 26.17
CA ALA A 350 -3.57 -28.34 25.24
C ALA A 350 -4.86 -27.61 25.60
N SER A 351 -4.79 -26.28 25.65
CA SER A 351 -5.93 -25.41 25.94
C SER A 351 -6.12 -24.34 24.87
N LEU A 352 -7.36 -24.11 24.47
CA LEU A 352 -7.73 -23.07 23.53
C LEU A 352 -7.90 -21.74 24.26
N LYS A 353 -6.94 -20.85 24.06
CA LYS A 353 -6.98 -19.49 24.60
C LYS A 353 -8.02 -18.64 23.88
N HIS A 354 -8.14 -18.79 22.57
CA HIS A 354 -9.17 -18.10 21.79
C HIS A 354 -9.50 -18.83 20.47
N ASN A 355 -10.75 -18.68 20.04
CA ASN A 355 -11.30 -19.15 18.76
C ASN A 355 -11.81 -17.94 17.94
N TYR A 356 -11.06 -17.56 16.91
CA TYR A 356 -11.40 -16.49 15.98
C TYR A 356 -12.14 -17.06 14.77
N ARG A 357 -13.46 -17.17 14.84
CA ARG A 357 -14.27 -17.73 13.75
C ARG A 357 -14.40 -16.73 12.59
N ALA A 358 -14.27 -17.21 11.35
CA ALA A 358 -14.43 -16.37 10.17
C ALA A 358 -15.81 -15.67 10.13
N PRO A 359 -15.89 -14.39 9.72
CA PRO A 359 -17.18 -13.74 9.50
C PRO A 359 -17.87 -14.38 8.29
N SER A 360 -19.18 -14.13 8.14
CA SER A 360 -19.92 -14.52 6.94
C SER A 360 -19.85 -16.01 6.54
N HIS A 361 -19.47 -16.88 7.48
CA HIS A 361 -19.28 -18.32 7.26
C HIS A 361 -18.29 -18.64 6.13
N ILE A 362 -17.17 -17.91 6.05
CA ILE A 362 -16.12 -18.19 5.07
C ILE A 362 -15.56 -19.60 5.30
N GLU A 363 -15.59 -20.41 4.25
CA GLU A 363 -15.04 -21.76 4.22
C GLU A 363 -13.82 -21.78 3.29
N SER A 364 -12.64 -21.77 3.91
CA SER A 364 -11.37 -21.96 3.22
C SER A 364 -11.01 -23.44 3.27
N PHE A 365 -10.58 -24.00 2.14
CA PHE A 365 -10.24 -25.44 2.07
C PHE A 365 -8.76 -25.69 1.79
N ARG A 366 -7.97 -24.63 1.63
CA ARG A 366 -6.52 -24.63 1.43
C ARG A 366 -5.95 -23.23 1.69
N LYS A 367 -4.64 -23.18 1.97
CA LYS A 367 -3.85 -21.95 2.17
C LYS A 367 -4.31 -21.20 3.43
N GLY A 368 -4.03 -19.90 3.52
CA GLY A 368 -4.51 -19.06 4.60
C GLY A 368 -3.50 -18.88 5.70
N SER A 369 -3.79 -17.92 6.57
CA SER A 369 -2.88 -17.47 7.61
C SER A 369 -3.63 -16.95 8.83
N MET A 370 -3.05 -17.19 10.00
CA MET A 370 -3.32 -16.45 11.22
C MET A 370 -2.03 -15.72 11.61
N GLN A 371 -2.12 -14.43 11.89
CA GLN A 371 -1.02 -13.63 12.40
C GLN A 371 -1.48 -12.92 13.68
N VAL A 372 -0.78 -13.18 14.78
CA VAL A 372 -0.91 -12.38 16.00
C VAL A 372 -0.01 -11.15 15.83
N LEU A 373 -0.60 -9.97 15.92
CA LEU A 373 0.09 -8.69 15.72
C LEU A 373 0.70 -8.18 17.03
N PRO A 374 1.71 -7.28 16.98
CA PRO A 374 2.29 -6.65 18.18
C PRO A 374 1.27 -5.99 19.12
N SER A 375 0.12 -5.52 18.60
CA SER A 375 -0.98 -4.99 19.41
C SER A 375 -1.84 -6.06 20.10
N SER A 376 -1.49 -7.34 19.95
CA SER A 376 -2.30 -8.52 20.29
C SER A 376 -3.58 -8.69 19.47
N ASN A 377 -3.82 -7.83 18.47
CA ASN A 377 -4.86 -8.07 17.47
C ASN A 377 -4.49 -9.31 16.64
N VAL A 378 -5.50 -9.91 16.01
CA VAL A 378 -5.32 -11.08 15.16
C VAL A 378 -5.77 -10.76 13.75
N LEU A 379 -4.93 -11.01 12.76
CA LEU A 379 -5.31 -10.99 11.35
C LEU A 379 -5.49 -12.41 10.85
N LEU A 380 -6.66 -12.71 10.28
CA LEU A 380 -6.90 -13.93 9.51
C LEU A 380 -6.90 -13.59 8.02
N GLY A 381 -6.10 -14.31 7.23
CA GLY A 381 -6.18 -14.35 5.78
C GLY A 381 -6.80 -15.66 5.34
N PHE A 382 -7.86 -15.61 4.53
CA PHE A 382 -8.65 -16.80 4.21
C PHE A 382 -8.16 -17.57 2.97
N GLY A 383 -6.88 -17.44 2.63
CA GLY A 383 -6.23 -18.34 1.70
C GLY A 383 -6.90 -18.36 0.31
N ASN A 384 -7.52 -19.49 0.00
CA ASN A 384 -8.27 -19.63 -1.23
C ASN A 384 -9.46 -18.65 -1.31
N GLN A 385 -10.03 -18.18 -0.21
CA GLN A 385 -11.05 -17.12 -0.25
C GLN A 385 -10.34 -15.74 -0.26
N PRO A 386 -10.64 -14.85 -1.22
CA PRO A 386 -9.95 -13.56 -1.36
C PRO A 386 -10.42 -12.56 -0.31
N ALA A 387 -10.18 -12.85 0.96
CA ALA A 387 -10.61 -12.03 2.08
C ALA A 387 -9.60 -12.06 3.23
N PHE A 388 -9.64 -11.03 4.06
CA PHE A 388 -9.02 -11.03 5.36
C PHE A 388 -9.91 -10.34 6.39
N THR A 389 -9.71 -10.69 7.65
CA THR A 389 -10.39 -10.06 8.78
C THR A 389 -9.40 -9.78 9.90
N GLU A 390 -9.40 -8.56 10.43
CA GLU A 390 -8.68 -8.21 11.65
C GLU A 390 -9.64 -8.24 12.85
N TYR A 391 -9.19 -8.86 13.95
CA TYR A 391 -9.91 -9.02 15.19
C TYR A 391 -9.16 -8.35 16.34
N ALA A 392 -9.92 -7.80 17.28
CA ALA A 392 -9.41 -7.48 18.61
C ALA A 392 -9.02 -8.80 19.34
N PRO A 393 -8.18 -8.74 20.40
CA PRO A 393 -7.75 -9.93 21.13
C PRO A 393 -8.91 -10.79 21.65
N ASN A 394 -10.06 -10.17 21.94
CA ASN A 394 -11.26 -10.84 22.44
C ASN A 394 -12.14 -11.47 21.34
N GLY A 395 -11.79 -11.37 20.07
CA GLY A 395 -12.55 -11.91 18.93
C GLY A 395 -13.57 -10.95 18.31
N THR A 396 -13.59 -9.68 18.71
CA THR A 396 -14.43 -8.67 18.05
C THR A 396 -13.84 -8.35 16.67
N VAL A 397 -14.64 -8.43 15.61
CA VAL A 397 -14.23 -8.01 14.26
C VAL A 397 -13.98 -6.50 14.24
N LEU A 398 -12.77 -6.10 13.86
CA LEU A 398 -12.33 -4.71 13.73
C LEU A 398 -12.28 -4.26 12.27
N TRP A 399 -12.04 -5.17 11.33
CA TRP A 399 -11.98 -4.87 9.90
C TRP A 399 -12.22 -6.14 9.11
N ASP A 400 -13.05 -6.09 8.08
CA ASP A 400 -13.33 -7.20 7.18
C ASP A 400 -13.36 -6.70 5.73
N ALA A 401 -12.48 -7.24 4.88
CA ALA A 401 -12.29 -6.78 3.52
C ALA A 401 -12.15 -7.95 2.55
N HIS A 402 -12.89 -7.87 1.45
CA HIS A 402 -12.89 -8.86 0.38
C HIS A 402 -12.21 -8.28 -0.88
N MET A 403 -11.15 -8.91 -1.34
CA MET A 403 -10.37 -8.58 -2.54
C MET A 403 -10.88 -9.29 -3.81
N GLY A 404 -11.96 -10.06 -3.67
CA GLY A 404 -12.71 -10.71 -4.74
C GLY A 404 -14.02 -11.25 -4.17
N PRO A 405 -14.95 -11.73 -4.99
CA PRO A 405 -16.17 -12.36 -4.50
C PRO A 405 -15.80 -13.56 -3.61
N VAL A 406 -16.40 -13.61 -2.41
CA VAL A 406 -16.27 -14.76 -1.50
C VAL A 406 -17.41 -15.71 -1.82
N MET A 407 -17.08 -16.94 -2.17
CA MET A 407 -18.05 -17.90 -2.71
C MET A 407 -17.97 -19.24 -2.00
N ALA A 408 -19.13 -19.83 -1.72
CA ALA A 408 -19.24 -21.19 -1.25
C ALA A 408 -18.95 -22.19 -2.41
N GLY A 409 -18.36 -23.32 -2.06
CA GLY A 409 -18.03 -24.39 -3.02
C GLY A 409 -16.59 -24.37 -3.53
N TYR A 410 -16.22 -25.44 -4.23
CA TYR A 410 -14.83 -25.73 -4.62
C TYR A 410 -14.47 -25.26 -6.03
N ASP A 411 -15.48 -25.06 -6.88
CA ASP A 411 -15.31 -24.63 -8.27
C ASP A 411 -15.65 -23.14 -8.35
N ARG A 412 -14.62 -22.32 -8.16
CA ARG A 412 -14.73 -20.86 -8.20
C ARG A 412 -13.64 -20.30 -9.12
N GLU A 413 -13.98 -19.20 -9.76
CA GLU A 413 -13.08 -18.50 -10.69
C GLU A 413 -12.42 -17.27 -10.05
N THR A 414 -12.66 -17.03 -8.75
CA THR A 414 -12.19 -15.85 -8.02
C THR A 414 -10.70 -15.94 -7.67
N ALA A 415 -10.09 -14.80 -7.34
CA ALA A 415 -8.69 -14.79 -6.91
C ALA A 415 -8.50 -15.59 -5.61
N ASP A 416 -7.37 -16.29 -5.51
CA ASP A 416 -6.81 -16.82 -4.26
C ASP A 416 -5.77 -15.84 -3.73
N ASN A 417 -5.49 -15.84 -2.44
CA ASN A 417 -4.28 -15.25 -1.89
C ASN A 417 -3.64 -16.20 -0.89
N TYR A 418 -2.39 -16.62 -1.12
CA TYR A 418 -1.80 -17.70 -0.32
C TYR A 418 -1.77 -17.38 1.19
N ARG A 419 -1.33 -16.18 1.55
CA ARG A 419 -1.38 -15.66 2.93
C ARG A 419 -1.67 -14.16 2.90
N SER A 420 -2.46 -13.69 3.85
CA SER A 420 -2.62 -12.26 4.15
C SER A 420 -1.88 -11.97 5.45
N LEU A 421 -0.96 -11.01 5.40
CA LEU A 421 -0.15 -10.56 6.53
C LEU A 421 -0.24 -9.04 6.61
N LYS A 422 -0.23 -8.52 7.83
CA LYS A 422 -0.07 -7.09 8.09
C LYS A 422 1.36 -6.85 8.56
N VAL A 423 2.06 -5.99 7.85
CA VAL A 423 3.52 -5.80 7.99
C VAL A 423 3.90 -4.33 8.06
N ASN A 424 5.09 -4.07 8.58
CA ASN A 424 5.75 -2.78 8.48
C ASN A 424 6.93 -2.90 7.53
N TRP A 425 6.97 -2.03 6.53
CA TRP A 425 8.08 -1.90 5.60
C TRP A 425 8.26 -0.42 5.27
N THR A 426 9.48 -0.01 4.94
CA THR A 426 9.75 1.33 4.41
C THR A 426 10.73 1.21 3.27
N GLY A 427 10.20 1.29 2.06
CA GLY A 427 10.97 1.20 0.82
C GLY A 427 11.38 2.55 0.25
N THR A 428 12.58 2.59 -0.35
CA THR A 428 13.10 3.71 -1.13
C THR A 428 13.60 3.21 -2.49
N PRO A 429 12.76 3.23 -3.54
CA PRO A 429 13.10 2.65 -4.84
C PRO A 429 14.33 3.28 -5.48
N TYR A 430 15.23 2.43 -5.98
CA TYR A 430 16.40 2.86 -6.74
C TYR A 430 16.05 3.37 -8.15
N TRP A 431 14.82 3.14 -8.65
CA TRP A 431 14.30 3.70 -9.89
C TRP A 431 13.61 5.06 -9.70
N SER A 432 13.34 5.76 -10.79
CA SER A 432 12.63 7.05 -10.80
C SER A 432 11.11 6.86 -10.85
N PRO A 433 10.32 7.83 -10.38
CA PRO A 433 8.86 7.81 -10.54
C PRO A 433 8.45 7.89 -12.02
N LYS A 434 7.23 7.45 -12.34
CA LYS A 434 6.67 7.48 -13.69
C LYS A 434 5.64 8.61 -13.84
N ILE A 435 5.47 9.06 -15.08
CA ILE A 435 4.54 10.11 -15.48
C ILE A 435 3.91 9.76 -16.83
N ALA A 436 2.62 10.06 -17.01
CA ALA A 436 1.92 9.85 -18.27
C ALA A 436 0.87 10.94 -18.51
N ALA A 437 0.61 11.23 -19.79
CA ALA A 437 -0.55 12.01 -20.18
C ALA A 437 -1.80 11.13 -20.07
N GLY A 438 -2.91 11.72 -19.62
CA GLY A 438 -4.20 11.07 -19.61
C GLY A 438 -4.68 10.70 -21.01
N PRO A 439 -5.49 9.64 -21.15
CA PRO A 439 -6.10 9.33 -22.44
C PRO A 439 -7.04 10.47 -22.82
N THR A 440 -7.05 10.89 -24.08
CA THR A 440 -8.12 11.73 -24.65
C THR A 440 -9.45 11.05 -24.30
N LEU A 441 -10.18 11.59 -23.33
CA LEU A 441 -11.50 11.12 -22.92
C LEU A 441 -12.37 10.97 -24.18
N VAL A 442 -13.00 9.82 -24.31
CA VAL A 442 -14.23 9.70 -25.10
C VAL A 442 -15.37 9.72 -24.06
N ASN A 443 -16.57 10.13 -24.43
CA ASN A 443 -17.63 10.47 -23.47
C ASN A 443 -17.93 9.30 -22.50
N ALA A 444 -18.48 9.62 -21.32
CA ALA A 444 -18.74 8.64 -20.25
C ALA A 444 -19.65 7.45 -20.65
N THR A 445 -20.37 7.53 -21.77
CA THR A 445 -21.12 6.42 -22.37
C THR A 445 -20.21 5.37 -23.04
N ASP A 446 -18.99 5.74 -23.44
CA ASP A 446 -18.08 4.89 -24.23
C ASP A 446 -17.22 3.94 -23.36
N LEU A 447 -17.16 4.17 -22.05
CA LEU A 447 -16.47 3.30 -21.09
C LEU A 447 -17.29 2.03 -20.73
N LEU A 448 -18.58 2.02 -21.05
CA LEU A 448 -19.48 0.88 -20.79
C LEU A 448 -19.62 -0.05 -22.01
N ASP A 449 -19.38 0.44 -23.22
CA ASP A 449 -19.51 -0.32 -24.48
C ASP A 449 -18.23 -1.06 -24.91
N ALA A 450 -17.12 -0.91 -24.17
CA ALA A 450 -15.90 -1.68 -24.41
C ALA A 450 -16.05 -3.21 -24.19
N ALA A 451 -17.22 -3.67 -23.72
CA ALA A 451 -17.54 -5.07 -23.50
C ALA A 451 -18.12 -5.80 -24.74
N ASP A 452 -18.62 -5.10 -25.77
CA ASP A 452 -19.29 -5.75 -26.92
C ASP A 452 -18.60 -5.59 -28.29
N GLY A 453 -17.50 -4.83 -28.34
CA GLY A 453 -16.66 -4.72 -29.53
C GLY A 453 -17.25 -3.89 -30.68
N SER A 454 -18.28 -3.07 -30.45
CA SER A 454 -18.85 -2.19 -31.48
C SER A 454 -18.74 -0.70 -31.14
N VAL A 455 -17.66 -0.04 -31.59
CA VAL A 455 -17.51 1.43 -31.45
C VAL A 455 -17.94 2.13 -32.75
N LYS A 456 -18.85 3.11 -32.66
CA LYS A 456 -19.25 4.03 -33.75
C LYS A 456 -18.99 5.49 -33.37
N ASP A 457 -18.35 6.19 -34.31
CA ASP A 457 -18.15 7.64 -34.47
C ASP A 457 -17.36 8.41 -33.39
N TRP A 458 -16.15 8.81 -33.78
CA TRP A 458 -15.10 9.45 -32.99
C TRP A 458 -15.36 10.94 -32.72
N VAL A 459 -15.31 11.35 -31.46
CA VAL A 459 -15.05 12.74 -31.05
C VAL A 459 -13.90 12.72 -30.05
N GLU A 460 -12.73 13.29 -30.40
CA GLU A 460 -11.63 13.53 -29.45
C GLU A 460 -12.12 14.46 -28.32
N ALA A 461 -12.37 13.96 -27.11
CA ALA A 461 -12.40 14.83 -25.92
C ALA A 461 -11.00 14.80 -25.30
N ARG A 462 -10.18 15.83 -25.52
CA ARG A 462 -8.79 15.84 -25.03
C ARG A 462 -8.76 15.90 -23.50
N ASN A 463 -8.07 14.96 -22.87
CA ASN A 463 -7.87 14.96 -21.42
C ASN A 463 -6.55 15.64 -21.11
N ASP A 464 -6.62 16.83 -20.54
CA ASP A 464 -5.44 17.61 -20.16
C ASP A 464 -4.95 17.25 -18.73
N THR A 465 -5.17 16.01 -18.30
CA THR A 465 -4.73 15.50 -17.00
C THR A 465 -3.38 14.82 -17.15
N VAL A 466 -2.45 15.12 -16.25
CA VAL A 466 -1.20 14.39 -16.09
C VAL A 466 -1.32 13.44 -14.91
N TYR A 467 -0.82 12.22 -15.06
CA TYR A 467 -0.81 11.19 -14.04
C TYR A 467 0.62 10.87 -13.63
N MET A 468 0.83 10.63 -12.35
CA MET A 468 2.14 10.29 -11.80
C MET A 468 2.03 9.29 -10.66
N SER A 469 2.99 8.38 -10.58
CA SER A 469 3.06 7.34 -9.55
C SER A 469 4.52 6.97 -9.26
N TRP A 470 4.74 6.30 -8.12
CA TRP A 470 6.06 5.81 -7.76
C TRP A 470 5.98 4.50 -6.97
N ASN A 471 6.05 3.39 -7.69
CA ASN A 471 6.04 2.05 -7.13
C ASN A 471 7.15 1.87 -6.08
N GLY A 472 6.76 1.59 -4.83
CA GLY A 472 7.67 1.35 -3.71
C GLY A 472 8.11 2.58 -2.91
N ALA A 473 7.76 3.82 -3.31
CA ALA A 473 8.19 5.02 -2.59
C ALA A 473 7.28 5.33 -1.39
N MET A 474 7.60 4.74 -0.22
CA MET A 474 6.72 4.78 0.96
C MET A 474 6.75 6.11 1.71
N GLU A 475 7.81 6.91 1.52
CA GLU A 475 7.95 8.23 2.15
C GLU A 475 7.38 9.38 1.31
N LEU A 476 6.97 9.12 0.06
CA LEU A 476 6.33 10.12 -0.79
C LEU A 476 5.02 10.62 -0.18
N LYS A 477 4.90 11.94 -0.03
CA LYS A 477 3.67 12.61 0.45
C LYS A 477 3.06 13.58 -0.54
N ARG A 478 3.89 14.27 -1.34
CA ARG A 478 3.43 15.30 -2.28
C ARG A 478 4.22 15.29 -3.57
N TRP A 479 3.61 15.86 -4.60
CA TRP A 479 4.22 16.10 -5.90
C TRP A 479 4.31 17.59 -6.15
N MET A 480 5.48 18.06 -6.59
CA MET A 480 5.64 19.35 -7.26
C MET A 480 5.61 19.10 -8.76
N ILE A 481 4.73 19.78 -9.46
CA ILE A 481 4.53 19.62 -10.90
C ILE A 481 5.09 20.86 -11.58
N PHE A 482 6.04 20.65 -12.47
CA PHE A 482 6.65 21.69 -13.30
C PHE A 482 6.08 21.58 -14.70
N ALA A 483 5.73 22.71 -15.30
CA ALA A 483 5.17 22.77 -16.64
C ALA A 483 5.76 23.96 -17.41
N ALA A 484 6.14 23.73 -18.67
CA ALA A 484 6.69 24.76 -19.54
C ALA A 484 6.36 24.53 -21.02
N ALA A 485 6.58 25.57 -21.84
CA ALA A 485 6.54 25.43 -23.31
C ALA A 485 7.80 24.78 -23.86
N HIS A 486 8.94 24.94 -23.18
CA HIS A 486 10.23 24.45 -23.63
C HIS A 486 10.88 23.57 -22.54
N PRO A 487 11.52 22.43 -22.88
CA PRO A 487 12.03 21.50 -21.88
C PRO A 487 13.14 22.08 -21.00
N LEU A 488 13.91 23.06 -21.50
CA LEU A 488 14.98 23.74 -20.74
C LEU A 488 14.45 24.72 -19.67
N GLU A 489 13.14 24.94 -19.58
CA GLU A 489 12.54 25.85 -18.60
C GLU A 489 12.00 25.10 -17.36
N LEU A 490 12.12 23.77 -17.32
CA LEU A 490 11.58 22.91 -16.26
C LEU A 490 12.44 22.84 -14.99
N ASP A 491 13.62 23.47 -14.97
CA ASP A 491 14.62 23.36 -13.89
C ASP A 491 14.59 24.52 -12.88
N SER A 492 13.56 25.37 -12.92
CA SER A 492 13.40 26.52 -12.03
C SER A 492 12.05 26.52 -11.33
N LEU A 493 11.99 27.10 -10.12
CA LEU A 493 10.70 27.37 -9.46
C LEU A 493 9.77 28.29 -10.28
N GLY A 494 10.29 29.00 -11.28
CA GLY A 494 9.47 29.78 -12.21
C GLY A 494 8.49 28.94 -13.04
N SER A 495 8.77 27.66 -13.28
CA SER A 495 7.89 26.72 -13.98
C SER A 495 7.08 25.82 -13.06
N LEU A 496 7.13 26.06 -11.73
CA LEU A 496 6.28 25.36 -10.77
C LEU A 496 4.81 25.67 -11.06
N PHE A 497 4.09 24.67 -11.56
CA PHE A 497 2.68 24.76 -11.89
C PHE A 497 1.81 24.54 -10.65
N ALA A 498 2.06 23.46 -9.90
CA ALA A 498 1.28 23.10 -8.73
C ALA A 498 2.06 22.22 -7.75
N THR A 499 1.64 22.24 -6.48
CA THR A 499 2.02 21.23 -5.49
C THR A 499 0.77 20.52 -5.01
N VAL A 500 0.73 19.18 -5.08
CA VAL A 500 -0.44 18.38 -4.73
C VAL A 500 -0.10 17.23 -3.79
N ASN A 501 -1.05 16.86 -2.93
CA ASN A 501 -0.93 15.68 -2.06
C ASN A 501 -1.05 14.39 -2.88
N LYS A 502 -0.27 13.37 -2.49
CA LYS A 502 -0.49 11.99 -2.93
C LYS A 502 -1.86 11.52 -2.42
N THR A 503 -2.71 11.02 -3.31
CA THR A 503 -4.08 10.59 -3.00
C THR A 503 -4.29 9.08 -2.96
N GLY A 504 -3.38 8.32 -3.57
CA GLY A 504 -3.44 6.86 -3.76
C GLY A 504 -2.11 6.39 -4.34
N PHE A 505 -2.07 5.29 -5.07
CA PHE A 505 -0.90 4.92 -5.86
C PHE A 505 -0.62 5.95 -6.95
N GLU A 506 -1.65 6.33 -7.69
CA GLU A 506 -1.59 7.30 -8.77
C GLU A 506 -2.19 8.64 -8.32
N THR A 507 -1.56 9.73 -8.77
CA THR A 507 -2.06 11.09 -8.54
C THR A 507 -2.28 11.75 -9.89
N GLY A 508 -3.49 12.27 -10.12
CA GLY A 508 -3.88 12.95 -11.34
C GLY A 508 -4.06 14.45 -11.11
N VAL A 509 -3.52 15.27 -12.00
CA VAL A 509 -3.67 16.73 -11.95
C VAL A 509 -4.07 17.26 -13.32
N LEU A 510 -5.16 18.03 -13.35
CA LEU A 510 -5.57 18.76 -14.53
C LEU A 510 -4.62 19.95 -14.74
N VAL A 511 -3.83 19.90 -15.81
CA VAL A 511 -2.82 20.93 -16.13
C VAL A 511 -3.33 21.91 -17.19
N GLY A 512 -4.26 21.49 -18.05
CA GLY A 512 -4.76 22.27 -19.18
C GLY A 512 -3.71 22.45 -20.28
N ARG A 513 -4.07 22.52 -21.57
CA ARG A 513 -3.16 23.02 -22.62
C ARG A 513 -3.33 24.53 -22.81
N GLY A 514 -2.39 25.32 -22.33
CA GLY A 514 -2.20 26.71 -22.79
C GLY A 514 -1.29 26.70 -24.01
N GLU A 515 -1.59 27.49 -25.04
CA GLU A 515 -0.86 27.52 -26.33
C GLU A 515 0.67 27.75 -26.20
N ASN A 516 1.20 28.12 -25.02
CA ASN A 516 2.63 28.33 -24.80
C ASN A 516 3.14 28.03 -23.36
N SER A 517 2.50 27.21 -22.51
CA SER A 517 3.00 27.03 -21.12
C SER A 517 2.94 25.64 -20.49
N THR A 518 2.28 24.66 -21.10
CA THR A 518 2.03 23.34 -20.46
C THR A 518 2.26 22.16 -21.41
N ARG A 519 3.28 22.27 -22.28
CA ARG A 519 3.66 21.17 -23.19
C ARG A 519 4.54 20.15 -22.49
N PHE A 520 5.66 20.60 -21.92
CA PHE A 520 6.61 19.73 -21.25
C PHE A 520 6.35 19.76 -19.75
N LEU A 521 6.27 18.58 -19.13
CA LEU A 521 5.99 18.43 -17.72
C LEU A 521 7.00 17.51 -17.03
N ARG A 522 7.28 17.81 -15.77
CA ARG A 522 8.08 16.96 -14.88
C ARG A 522 7.49 17.03 -13.47
N ALA A 523 7.35 15.89 -12.81
CA ALA A 523 6.91 15.85 -11.42
C ALA A 523 8.10 15.52 -10.51
N VAL A 524 8.21 16.21 -9.37
CA VAL A 524 9.22 15.99 -8.34
C VAL A 524 8.53 15.53 -7.06
N ALA A 525 8.97 14.38 -6.55
CA ALA A 525 8.47 13.81 -5.32
C ALA A 525 8.99 14.56 -4.09
N LEU A 526 8.11 14.82 -3.13
CA LEU A 526 8.42 15.38 -1.81
C LEU A 526 8.08 14.39 -0.70
N ASP A 527 8.98 14.27 0.26
CA ASP A 527 8.74 13.52 1.49
C ASP A 527 7.88 14.30 2.51
N LYS A 528 7.68 13.71 3.69
CA LYS A 528 6.95 14.32 4.80
C LYS A 528 7.58 15.61 5.35
N ASP A 529 8.88 15.80 5.13
CA ASP A 529 9.67 16.93 5.63
C ASP A 529 9.92 17.98 4.53
N GLU A 530 9.13 17.95 3.45
CA GLU A 530 9.20 18.87 2.30
C GLU A 530 10.50 18.74 1.48
N LYS A 531 11.27 17.67 1.65
CA LYS A 531 12.53 17.48 0.94
C LYS A 531 12.28 16.82 -0.41
N MET A 532 12.94 17.35 -1.45
CA MET A 532 12.91 16.75 -2.78
C MET A 532 13.59 15.38 -2.78
N MET A 533 12.89 14.39 -3.32
CA MET A 533 13.35 13.01 -3.48
C MET A 533 13.94 12.83 -4.89
N LYS A 534 13.17 12.24 -5.82
CA LYS A 534 13.49 12.10 -7.24
C LYS A 534 12.44 12.78 -8.12
N ALA A 535 12.80 13.01 -9.38
CA ALA A 535 11.87 13.50 -10.41
C ALA A 535 11.53 12.41 -11.41
N THR A 536 10.39 12.58 -12.07
CA THR A 536 10.01 11.79 -13.24
C THR A 536 10.89 12.17 -14.44
N PRO A 537 10.89 11.37 -15.50
CA PRO A 537 11.26 11.84 -16.83
C PRO A 537 10.41 13.07 -17.24
N ILE A 538 10.86 13.78 -18.27
CA ILE A 538 10.11 14.87 -18.89
C ILE A 538 9.04 14.27 -19.81
N LEU A 539 7.77 14.58 -19.56
CA LEU A 539 6.64 14.24 -20.41
C LEU A 539 6.41 15.34 -21.45
N ASP A 540 6.37 14.98 -22.74
CA ASP A 540 5.77 15.82 -23.77
C ASP A 540 4.29 15.49 -23.88
N MET A 541 3.43 16.38 -23.37
CA MET A 541 1.97 16.23 -23.40
C MET A 541 1.43 16.17 -24.83
N GLU A 542 2.16 16.68 -25.83
CA GLU A 542 1.73 16.65 -27.23
C GLU A 542 1.83 15.24 -27.83
N THR A 543 2.94 14.55 -27.59
CA THR A 543 3.21 13.22 -28.14
C THR A 543 2.90 12.08 -27.17
N GLY A 544 2.71 12.38 -25.88
CA GLY A 544 2.59 11.39 -24.80
C GLY A 544 3.88 10.63 -24.51
N ARG A 545 5.04 11.11 -25.02
CA ARG A 545 6.34 10.44 -24.85
C ARG A 545 7.09 11.02 -23.66
N THR A 546 7.89 10.18 -23.02
CA THR A 546 8.78 10.57 -21.92
C THR A 546 10.24 10.58 -22.37
N TYR A 547 11.03 11.48 -21.79
CA TYR A 547 12.44 11.66 -22.07
C TYR A 547 13.20 11.84 -20.76
N GLU A 548 14.29 11.11 -20.56
CA GLU A 548 15.09 11.22 -19.33
C GLU A 548 15.72 12.61 -19.22
N HIS A 549 16.25 13.10 -20.34
CA HIS A 549 16.98 14.36 -20.41
C HIS A 549 16.37 15.34 -21.39
N ALA A 550 16.50 16.64 -21.11
CA ALA A 550 16.08 17.68 -22.06
C ALA A 550 16.81 17.58 -23.41
N LYS A 551 18.08 17.12 -23.40
CA LYS A 551 18.86 16.88 -24.62
C LYS A 551 18.20 15.83 -25.54
N ASP A 552 17.53 14.83 -24.97
CA ASP A 552 16.91 13.75 -25.75
C ASP A 552 15.70 14.27 -26.53
N ILE A 553 15.00 15.27 -25.99
CA ILE A 553 13.92 15.99 -26.68
C ILE A 553 14.49 16.84 -27.82
N LEU A 554 15.61 17.52 -27.55
CA LEU A 554 16.27 18.39 -28.52
C LEU A 554 16.94 17.60 -29.66
N MET A 555 17.29 16.33 -29.43
CA MET A 555 17.98 15.45 -30.37
C MET A 555 17.12 14.30 -30.96
N GLY A 556 15.90 14.08 -30.48
CA GLY A 556 15.08 12.88 -30.76
C GLY A 556 13.93 13.00 -31.78
N ASP A 557 13.29 11.84 -32.06
CA ASP A 557 12.41 11.49 -33.19
C ASP A 557 11.25 12.47 -33.50
N GLY A 558 11.35 13.16 -34.66
CA GLY A 558 10.18 13.56 -35.45
C GLY A 558 10.04 15.04 -35.81
N GLY A 559 10.96 15.93 -35.43
CA GLY A 559 10.86 17.32 -35.86
C GLY A 559 11.96 18.18 -35.30
N SER A 560 12.87 18.58 -36.18
CA SER A 560 13.92 19.57 -35.97
C SER A 560 13.45 20.79 -35.16
N TRP A 561 13.89 20.90 -33.90
CA TRP A 561 14.27 22.23 -33.42
C TRP A 561 15.55 22.69 -34.14
N TRP A 562 16.39 21.74 -34.54
CA TRP A 562 17.63 21.97 -35.28
C TRP A 562 17.79 20.86 -36.33
N SER A 563 18.06 21.21 -37.59
CA SER A 563 18.35 20.25 -38.66
C SER A 563 19.73 20.53 -39.26
N GLY A 564 20.49 19.46 -39.56
CA GLY A 564 21.77 19.53 -40.30
C GLY A 564 23.04 19.51 -39.45
N GLU A 565 24.15 19.87 -40.10
CA GLU A 565 25.57 19.94 -39.66
C GLU A 565 25.81 20.63 -38.30
N GLN A 566 24.78 21.30 -37.74
CA GLN A 566 24.76 21.95 -36.43
C GLN A 566 24.64 20.97 -35.25
N ALA A 567 24.06 19.78 -35.44
CA ALA A 567 23.96 18.78 -34.37
C ALA A 567 25.30 18.07 -34.06
N GLU A 568 26.21 18.00 -35.04
CA GLU A 568 27.52 17.33 -34.90
C GLU A 568 28.62 18.24 -34.33
N GLN A 569 28.36 19.54 -34.12
CA GLN A 569 29.36 20.54 -33.69
C GLN A 569 29.24 21.01 -32.24
N TRP A 570 28.51 20.32 -31.38
CA TRP A 570 28.32 20.81 -30.01
C TRP A 570 29.59 20.70 -29.15
N GLU A 571 30.07 21.84 -28.68
CA GLU A 571 31.15 21.96 -27.71
C GLU A 571 30.75 21.29 -26.38
N ALA A 572 31.74 20.70 -25.69
CA ALA A 572 31.57 20.07 -24.38
C ALA A 572 30.80 20.95 -23.37
N THR A 573 30.90 22.28 -23.49
CA THR A 573 30.23 23.27 -22.63
C THR A 573 28.70 23.27 -22.76
N VAL A 574 28.13 22.98 -23.93
CA VAL A 574 26.66 22.88 -24.09
C VAL A 574 26.14 21.58 -23.49
N LEU A 575 26.88 20.49 -23.65
CA LEU A 575 26.57 19.21 -23.00
C LEU A 575 26.70 19.32 -21.47
N GLU A 576 27.72 20.00 -20.98
CA GLU A 576 27.93 20.28 -19.55
C GLU A 576 26.80 21.16 -18.97
N ALA A 577 26.36 22.18 -19.71
CA ALA A 577 25.20 22.99 -19.32
C ALA A 577 23.89 22.19 -19.29
N LEU A 578 23.69 21.24 -20.23
CA LEU A 578 22.52 20.37 -20.25
C LEU A 578 22.53 19.35 -19.10
N GLU A 579 23.70 18.83 -18.72
CA GLU A 579 23.85 17.99 -17.52
C GLU A 579 23.53 18.75 -16.23
N GLU A 580 23.93 20.03 -16.14
CA GLU A 580 23.61 20.88 -15.00
C GLU A 580 22.08 21.10 -14.85
N VAL A 581 21.39 21.37 -15.96
CA VAL A 581 19.92 21.52 -16.04
C VAL A 581 19.17 20.25 -15.61
N ASP A 582 19.70 19.07 -15.94
CA ASP A 582 19.05 17.80 -15.59
C ASP A 582 19.32 17.31 -14.15
N SER A 583 20.30 17.89 -13.46
CA SER A 583 20.77 17.40 -12.15
C SER A 583 19.79 17.57 -10.97
N LEU A 584 18.68 18.30 -11.13
CA LEU A 584 17.77 18.78 -10.07
C LEU A 584 18.46 19.61 -8.96
N VAL A 585 19.78 19.79 -9.01
CA VAL A 585 20.57 20.43 -7.95
C VAL A 585 20.13 21.88 -7.77
N ARG A 586 20.02 22.62 -8.87
CA ARG A 586 19.56 24.01 -8.87
C ARG A 586 18.15 24.13 -8.30
N LEU A 587 17.23 23.30 -8.76
CA LEU A 587 15.85 23.31 -8.30
C LEU A 587 15.75 23.03 -6.80
N ARG A 588 16.54 22.08 -6.29
CA ARG A 588 16.66 21.78 -4.86
C ARG A 588 17.20 22.97 -4.06
N GLN A 589 18.24 23.64 -4.56
CA GLN A 589 18.79 24.84 -3.91
C GLN A 589 17.78 25.98 -3.87
N GLU A 590 17.07 26.25 -4.98
CA GLU A 590 16.00 27.26 -5.03
C GLU A 590 14.89 26.93 -4.03
N TRP A 591 14.47 25.66 -3.95
CA TRP A 591 13.46 25.20 -3.00
C TRP A 591 13.90 25.31 -1.54
N ASP A 592 15.12 24.88 -1.20
CA ASP A 592 15.65 24.98 0.15
C ASP A 592 15.78 26.45 0.60
N MET A 593 16.20 27.33 -0.30
CA MET A 593 16.19 28.77 -0.05
C MET A 593 14.77 29.30 0.17
N TYR A 594 13.80 28.90 -0.65
CA TYR A 594 12.40 29.28 -0.50
C TYR A 594 11.84 28.84 0.87
N ARG A 595 12.06 27.58 1.27
CA ARG A 595 11.63 27.04 2.56
C ARG A 595 12.25 27.80 3.74
N SER A 596 13.56 28.03 3.71
CA SER A 596 14.24 28.76 4.79
C SER A 596 13.75 30.22 4.94
N ARG A 597 13.34 30.86 3.84
CA ARG A 597 12.74 32.20 3.87
C ARG A 597 11.32 32.17 4.40
N SER A 598 10.52 31.19 4.02
CA SER A 598 9.16 30.98 4.51
C SER A 598 9.15 30.77 6.03
N GLU A 599 10.00 29.88 6.55
CA GLU A 599 10.15 29.65 8.00
C GLU A 599 10.55 30.92 8.75
N LYS A 600 11.55 31.65 8.24
CA LYS A 600 11.94 32.95 8.81
C LYS A 600 10.80 33.97 8.79
N SER A 601 9.99 33.99 7.73
CA SER A 601 8.84 34.90 7.62
C SER A 601 7.73 34.55 8.62
N GLN A 602 7.44 33.26 8.83
CA GLN A 602 6.48 32.78 9.83
C GLN A 602 6.91 33.08 11.26
N ILE A 603 8.22 33.10 11.54
CA ILE A 603 8.75 33.50 12.86
C ILE A 603 8.74 35.03 13.04
N MET A 604 9.03 35.78 11.98
CA MET A 604 9.13 37.25 12.04
C MET A 604 7.76 37.94 12.07
N LEU A 605 6.74 37.40 11.41
CA LEU A 605 5.41 38.03 11.32
C LEU A 605 4.73 38.19 12.70
N PRO A 606 4.69 37.17 13.59
CA PRO A 606 4.17 37.32 14.94
C PRO A 606 5.01 38.27 15.80
N ALA A 607 6.34 38.27 15.63
CA ALA A 607 7.23 39.16 16.37
C ALA A 607 7.03 40.63 16.00
N VAL A 608 6.84 40.92 14.70
CA VAL A 608 6.53 42.27 14.20
C VAL A 608 5.12 42.69 14.61
N LEU A 609 4.12 41.81 14.51
CA LEU A 609 2.76 42.09 15.00
C LEU A 609 2.73 42.31 16.53
N GLY A 610 3.54 41.56 17.29
CA GLY A 610 3.74 41.76 18.72
C GLY A 610 4.36 43.12 19.04
N LEU A 611 5.39 43.54 18.31
CA LEU A 611 6.00 44.87 18.42
C LEU A 611 5.00 46.00 18.08
N ILE A 612 4.20 45.83 17.03
CA ILE A 612 3.13 46.79 16.67
C ILE A 612 2.08 46.87 17.79
N GLY A 613 1.69 45.73 18.37
CA GLY A 613 0.78 45.67 19.52
C GLY A 613 1.31 46.44 20.74
N VAL A 614 2.61 46.28 21.05
CA VAL A 614 3.27 47.03 22.13
C VAL A 614 3.30 48.53 21.85
N PHE A 615 3.63 48.94 20.62
CA PHE A 615 3.61 50.36 20.23
C PHE A 615 2.21 50.97 20.33
N CYS A 616 1.16 50.25 19.90
CA CYS A 616 -0.23 50.68 20.03
C CYS A 616 -0.66 50.82 21.50
N LEU A 617 -0.25 49.88 22.37
CA LEU A 617 -0.52 49.95 23.81
C LEU A 617 0.19 51.12 24.49
N LEU A 618 1.45 51.38 24.14
CA LEU A 618 2.21 52.53 24.65
C LEU A 618 1.61 53.86 24.16
N ALA A 619 1.18 53.93 22.90
CA ALA A 619 0.49 55.10 22.36
C ALA A 619 -0.88 55.33 23.03
N TRP A 620 -1.64 54.26 23.29
CA TRP A 620 -2.91 54.32 24.01
C TRP A 620 -2.71 54.75 25.47
N TYR A 621 -1.72 54.18 26.16
CA TYR A 621 -1.36 54.55 27.53
C TYR A 621 -0.89 56.01 27.62
N GLY A 622 -0.04 56.45 26.70
CA GLY A 622 0.40 57.84 26.61
C GLY A 622 -0.77 58.80 26.34
N ARG A 623 -1.71 58.42 25.47
CA ARG A 623 -2.95 59.18 25.23
C ARG A 623 -3.82 59.25 26.48
N LYS A 624 -3.96 58.15 27.23
CA LYS A 624 -4.73 58.09 28.48
C LYS A 624 -4.12 58.99 29.57
N GLN A 625 -2.81 58.91 29.76
CA GLN A 625 -2.06 59.79 30.67
C GLN A 625 -2.21 61.27 30.31
N LEU A 626 -2.19 61.60 29.01
CA LEU A 626 -2.45 62.96 28.54
C LEU A 626 -3.88 63.44 28.83
N ILE A 627 -4.88 62.57 28.69
CA ILE A 627 -6.27 62.89 29.01
C ILE A 627 -6.46 63.07 30.52
N GLU A 628 -5.92 62.17 31.34
CA GLU A 628 -6.00 62.26 32.81
C GLU A 628 -5.29 63.53 33.32
N ALA A 629 -4.10 63.85 32.80
CA ALA A 629 -3.40 65.10 33.12
C ALA A 629 -4.14 66.35 32.63
N PHE A 630 -4.90 66.25 31.54
CA PHE A 630 -5.73 67.35 31.04
C PHE A 630 -6.97 67.54 31.92
N GLU A 631 -7.65 66.46 32.32
CA GLU A 631 -8.80 66.49 33.22
C GLU A 631 -8.44 66.99 34.62
N GLU A 632 -7.30 66.56 35.17
CA GLU A 632 -6.81 67.00 36.48
C GLU A 632 -6.47 68.51 36.49
N LYS A 633 -5.96 69.02 35.36
CA LYS A 633 -5.64 70.45 35.19
C LYS A 633 -6.87 71.32 34.93
N TYR A 634 -7.96 70.75 34.42
CA TYR A 634 -9.23 71.46 34.14
C TYR A 634 -10.31 71.26 35.21
N ALA A 635 -10.19 70.28 36.10
CA ALA A 635 -11.08 70.08 37.26
C ALA A 635 -11.04 71.23 38.28
N VAL A 636 -10.05 72.12 38.19
CA VAL A 636 -9.94 73.33 39.03
C VAL A 636 -10.88 74.46 38.58
N PHE A 637 -11.56 74.35 37.42
CA PHE A 637 -12.29 75.47 36.82
C PHE A 637 -13.81 75.34 36.63
N ASN A 638 -14.52 74.44 37.32
CA ASN A 638 -16.00 74.47 37.23
C ASN A 638 -16.77 73.85 38.41
N PRO A 639 -17.25 74.65 39.38
CA PRO A 639 -18.35 74.24 40.25
C PRO A 639 -19.69 74.72 39.67
N GLN A 640 -20.72 73.87 39.81
CA GLN A 640 -22.15 74.09 39.52
C GLN A 640 -22.67 73.70 38.13
N ARG A 641 -23.35 72.54 38.09
CA ARG A 641 -24.79 72.50 37.80
C ARG A 641 -25.39 71.16 38.24
N GLN A 642 -26.05 71.18 39.39
CA GLN A 642 -27.08 70.23 39.79
C GLN A 642 -28.43 70.69 39.25
N GLY A 643 -29.26 69.74 38.82
CA GLY A 643 -30.72 69.90 38.72
C GLY A 643 -31.29 69.73 37.31
N GLU A 644 -31.79 68.53 36.99
CA GLU A 644 -33.23 68.24 36.80
C GLU A 644 -33.42 66.84 36.18
N LYS A 645 -34.48 66.16 36.61
CA LYS A 645 -34.90 64.79 36.28
C LYS A 645 -36.08 64.80 35.29
N GLU A 646 -36.42 63.60 34.80
CA GLU A 646 -37.68 63.12 34.17
C GLU A 646 -37.75 63.13 32.63
N TYR A 647 -38.47 62.25 31.92
CA TYR A 647 -38.92 60.83 32.05
C TYR A 647 -39.61 60.50 30.69
N ILE A 648 -39.45 59.28 30.17
CA ILE A 648 -40.33 58.51 29.23
C ILE A 648 -40.74 59.07 27.84
N GLY A 649 -40.68 58.19 26.82
CA GLY A 649 -41.87 57.89 26.00
C GLY A 649 -41.77 57.89 24.46
N GLU A 650 -41.80 56.68 23.89
CA GLU A 650 -42.43 56.25 22.62
C GLU A 650 -42.91 57.28 21.57
N ARG A 651 -42.55 57.04 20.29
CA ARG A 651 -43.55 56.58 19.29
C ARG A 651 -42.96 56.08 17.96
N THR A 652 -43.62 55.02 17.53
CA THR A 652 -43.51 54.12 16.39
C THR A 652 -44.02 54.71 15.06
N ARG A 653 -43.43 54.21 13.94
CA ARG A 653 -44.07 53.60 12.74
C ARG A 653 -44.44 54.39 11.46
N LEU A 654 -44.18 53.66 10.35
CA LEU A 654 -44.76 53.62 8.98
C LEU A 654 -44.04 54.49 7.92
N ARG A 655 -43.39 53.92 6.86
CA ARG A 655 -43.91 53.26 5.63
C ARG A 655 -44.93 54.14 4.90
N ASP A 656 -44.90 54.42 3.60
CA ASP A 656 -44.35 53.78 2.39
C ASP A 656 -44.32 54.84 1.23
N THR A 657 -43.55 54.57 0.15
CA THR A 657 -43.78 54.81 -1.32
C THR A 657 -44.58 56.05 -1.81
N ASP A 658 -44.39 56.69 -2.97
CA ASP A 658 -43.60 56.54 -4.21
C ASP A 658 -43.89 57.79 -5.07
N GLU A 659 -43.07 58.03 -6.12
CA GLU A 659 -43.40 58.78 -7.37
C GLU A 659 -43.62 60.31 -7.28
N GLU A 660 -43.21 61.21 -8.17
CA GLU A 660 -42.45 61.24 -9.44
C GLU A 660 -42.38 62.74 -9.89
N LYS A 661 -41.48 63.10 -10.82
CA LYS A 661 -41.36 64.36 -11.60
C LYS A 661 -40.76 65.57 -10.87
N GLY A 662 -39.67 66.21 -11.31
CA GLY A 662 -39.07 66.35 -12.64
C GLY A 662 -39.15 67.83 -13.05
N LEU A 663 -38.03 68.56 -12.99
CA LEU A 663 -37.65 69.72 -13.82
C LEU A 663 -36.47 70.48 -13.18
N ASP A 664 -35.31 70.35 -13.85
CA ASP A 664 -34.38 71.41 -14.27
C ASP A 664 -34.08 72.57 -13.30
N ASP A 665 -32.84 72.67 -12.81
CA ASP A 665 -32.05 73.89 -13.03
C ASP A 665 -30.54 73.67 -12.82
N LEU A 666 -29.80 74.11 -13.83
CA LEU A 666 -28.35 74.18 -13.96
C LEU A 666 -27.80 75.31 -13.09
N THR A 667 -27.36 75.03 -11.86
CA THR A 667 -26.21 75.72 -11.23
C THR A 667 -25.94 75.16 -9.83
N LYS A 668 -25.03 74.16 -9.71
CA LYS A 668 -24.18 73.86 -8.52
C LYS A 668 -23.46 72.51 -8.63
N ARG A 669 -22.72 72.26 -9.71
CA ARG A 669 -21.77 71.12 -9.79
C ARG A 669 -20.44 71.47 -10.46
N GLU A 670 -19.87 72.61 -10.10
CA GLU A 670 -18.45 72.96 -10.37
C GLU A 670 -17.63 73.22 -9.10
N GLY A 671 -18.11 72.80 -7.92
CA GLY A 671 -17.45 73.11 -6.64
C GLY A 671 -16.69 71.96 -5.94
N ILE A 672 -16.73 70.74 -6.46
CA ILE A 672 -16.24 69.53 -5.73
C ILE A 672 -15.21 68.72 -6.52
N ARG A 673 -14.79 69.18 -7.71
CA ARG A 673 -13.67 68.57 -8.46
C ARG A 673 -12.30 69.21 -8.18
N ASP A 674 -12.25 70.42 -7.62
CA ASP A 674 -10.99 71.15 -7.37
C ASP A 674 -10.52 71.19 -5.91
N LYS A 675 -11.05 70.33 -5.03
CA LYS A 675 -10.59 70.24 -3.62
C LYS A 675 -10.06 68.86 -3.18
N LEU A 676 -9.91 67.93 -4.12
CA LEU A 676 -9.28 66.61 -3.87
C LEU A 676 -7.98 66.38 -4.67
N GLN A 677 -7.41 67.44 -5.25
CA GLN A 677 -6.15 67.39 -6.00
C GLN A 677 -5.03 68.24 -5.36
N LEU A 678 -5.01 68.30 -4.02
CA LEU A 678 -3.94 68.98 -3.27
C LEU A 678 -3.49 68.23 -1.99
N MET A 679 -3.51 66.89 -2.02
CA MET A 679 -2.86 66.02 -1.03
C MET A 679 -1.97 64.95 -1.68
N TYR A 680 -1.51 65.21 -2.90
CA TYR A 680 -0.47 64.44 -3.60
C TYR A 680 0.74 65.34 -3.87
N SER A 681 1.42 65.75 -2.80
CA SER A 681 2.82 66.18 -2.86
C SER A 681 3.38 66.19 -1.45
N TRP A 682 4.10 65.12 -1.08
CA TRP A 682 5.29 65.10 -0.21
C TRP A 682 5.56 63.66 0.26
N ARG A 683 6.28 62.90 -0.57
CA ARG A 683 7.26 61.87 -0.19
C ARG A 683 8.09 61.56 -1.44
N GLN A 684 9.19 62.31 -1.58
CA GLN A 684 10.45 61.71 -2.04
C GLN A 684 11.05 60.92 -0.88
#